data_AF-A0A9P7BDN3-F1
#
_entry.id   AF-A0A9P7BDN3-F1
#
_cell.length_a   1.000
_cell.length_b   1.000
_cell.length_c   1.000
_cell.angle_alpha   90.00
_cell.angle_beta   90.00
_cell.angle_gamma   90.00
#
_symmetry.space_group_name_H-M   'P 1'
#
loop_
_entity.id
_entity.type
_entity.pdbx_description
1 polymer ?
#
loop_
_entity_poly.entity_id
_entity_poly.type
_entity_poly.pdbx_seq_one_letter_code
_entity_poly.pdbx_strand_id
1 'polypeptide(L)'
;MSTGTAMIDAAIKAGNFNLALKLVDKKISQQPTSSHQRACRCFILAHAALSPESKTTIDDALKETLELTNKTPSDPNTLILLDSTFTLLDYKPKDDLYEAAIRKYQSHNLAYEWFKKTVNTNDIIAMQKATMALSKAFKPDTENGRMIKLWSSAVIIVMIDCCKDLNRLSNGKDKLLSMLGLKIIEGVETDLKKGLNAQEMFVKCELLLKKGDTKECLKELANFLTKESDLELRMIYFEELEKNQLWEELYQSCVDYLVKIGVDDWDTWKLAILAAKKLDKSDVISKIINDYKVGRNSQLAKIQVLEISDFEGKKQALKNYLDLYMHKLCCFLDLETFLKNEFLPKETILEILEEKYNKFELDSIFTGDKKATENDLVILVNYIKIKTFLIPESFNSKEFFTTCCKYFDVTKHLQNKLVEFDYYCGFEFLILAIESYLTINENNIDNQTYLNLIIVLENSLIRNKYEFHLQLWLAHLYSQTNLSAPLTRIFEVLKIKNLQIDTLSTHFTNHIATKTHNNDLISIAYNFYDRNVANELPPMIMSCFENCTFSKLKGFIEFKIRVENSVTHYYTVLQTIQNSRLGKSSDSVQTITQNQIPILKNAYRIMKLNGSDVDLKIHDNSDRKILWACGDHKVHEIPQKFIESTFGCLVDVKYIELLTLAELIFYDQHSRIWNEYRESFLVLVDKFDDIKALSTIEKSIFTILSKILADDTATIEINIPEKPTDSLSAEFNNYYFTLQDFERVLTTILKQCSPTSFFGNKEKRLQISKLHKDIKKLCQEIDRDSILVNSKQNINIAKANSQDWFVNDEFGKQFKVPIDVINVCYKNIEVDALKAIKEI
;
A
#
# COMPACT_ATOMS: atom_id res chain seq x y z
N MET A 1 1.03 -8.09 26.32
CA MET A 1 2.16 -8.51 27.20
C MET A 1 1.63 -8.98 28.55
N SER A 2 2.34 -9.88 29.22
CA SER A 2 1.98 -10.47 30.53
C SER A 2 3.14 -10.36 31.50
N THR A 3 2.84 -10.18 32.78
CA THR A 3 3.80 -10.20 33.90
C THR A 3 4.29 -11.63 34.23
N GLY A 4 3.79 -12.65 33.51
CA GLY A 4 4.01 -14.06 33.78
C GLY A 4 3.19 -14.58 34.98
N THR A 5 2.27 -13.77 35.52
CA THR A 5 1.44 -14.14 36.68
C THR A 5 -0.03 -13.83 36.40
N ALA A 6 -0.82 -14.88 36.13
CA ALA A 6 -2.22 -14.75 35.71
C ALA A 6 -3.09 -13.87 36.61
N MET A 7 -2.93 -13.94 37.94
CA MET A 7 -3.69 -13.09 38.87
C MET A 7 -3.30 -11.61 38.82
N ILE A 8 -2.03 -11.30 38.60
CA ILE A 8 -1.56 -9.92 38.43
C ILE A 8 -2.09 -9.38 37.10
N ASP A 9 -1.98 -10.17 36.03
CA ASP A 9 -2.46 -9.78 34.70
C ASP A 9 -3.98 -9.58 34.68
N ALA A 10 -4.75 -10.43 35.37
CA ALA A 10 -6.19 -10.26 35.53
C ALA A 10 -6.54 -8.96 36.28
N ALA A 11 -5.79 -8.62 37.33
CA ALA A 11 -5.97 -7.37 38.06
C ALA A 11 -5.66 -6.13 37.21
N ILE A 12 -4.61 -6.18 36.38
CA ILE A 12 -4.28 -5.13 35.40
C ILE A 12 -5.41 -5.00 34.37
N LYS A 13 -5.89 -6.11 33.80
CA LYS A 13 -6.99 -6.11 32.82
C LYS A 13 -8.29 -5.56 33.40
N ALA A 14 -8.55 -5.80 34.68
CA ALA A 14 -9.70 -5.27 35.40
C ALA A 14 -9.54 -3.80 35.83
N GLY A 15 -8.42 -3.13 35.52
CA GLY A 15 -8.13 -1.77 35.96
C GLY A 15 -7.82 -1.63 37.46
N ASN A 16 -7.71 -2.73 38.20
CA ASN A 16 -7.47 -2.72 39.64
C ASN A 16 -5.97 -2.71 39.96
N PHE A 17 -5.32 -1.58 39.68
CA PHE A 17 -3.88 -1.42 39.85
C PHE A 17 -3.44 -1.53 41.33
N ASN A 18 -4.29 -1.14 42.27
CA ASN A 18 -4.01 -1.30 43.70
C ASN A 18 -3.89 -2.77 44.11
N LEU A 19 -4.77 -3.64 43.59
CA LEU A 19 -4.66 -5.07 43.81
C LEU A 19 -3.42 -5.65 43.13
N ALA A 20 -3.14 -5.25 41.89
CA ALA A 20 -1.96 -5.68 41.15
C ALA A 20 -0.65 -5.31 41.90
N LEU A 21 -0.56 -4.08 42.41
CA LEU A 21 0.58 -3.60 43.21
C LEU A 21 0.73 -4.41 44.51
N LYS A 22 -0.35 -4.67 45.24
CA LYS A 22 -0.29 -5.51 46.46
C LYS A 22 0.22 -6.92 46.16
N LEU A 23 -0.22 -7.51 45.05
CA LEU A 23 0.18 -8.86 44.64
C LEU A 23 1.65 -8.91 44.22
N VAL A 24 2.14 -7.91 43.47
CA VAL A 24 3.55 -7.86 43.06
C VAL A 24 4.47 -7.52 44.24
N ASP A 25 4.07 -6.63 45.14
CA ASP A 25 4.85 -6.29 46.34
C ASP A 25 5.02 -7.50 47.27
N LYS A 26 3.98 -8.35 47.38
CA LYS A 26 4.07 -9.65 48.07
C LYS A 26 5.08 -10.60 47.40
N LYS A 27 5.18 -10.58 46.06
CA LYS A 27 6.20 -11.38 45.35
C LYS A 27 7.60 -10.80 45.51
N ILE A 28 7.73 -9.47 45.53
CA ILE A 28 9.00 -8.78 45.78
C ILE A 28 9.50 -9.07 47.20
N SER A 29 8.61 -9.12 48.19
CA SER A 29 9.02 -9.49 49.56
C SER A 29 9.47 -10.95 49.67
N GLN A 30 8.89 -11.85 48.87
CA GLN A 30 9.33 -13.24 48.77
C GLN A 30 10.65 -13.40 47.99
N GLN A 31 10.89 -12.56 46.97
CA GLN A 31 12.05 -12.61 46.08
C GLN A 31 12.68 -11.21 45.88
N PRO A 32 13.33 -10.64 46.90
CA PRO A 32 13.75 -9.23 46.90
C PRO A 32 14.85 -8.92 45.87
N THR A 33 15.63 -9.91 45.47
CA THR A 33 16.71 -9.78 44.48
C THR A 33 16.24 -9.94 43.03
N SER A 34 14.98 -10.33 42.79
CA SER A 34 14.46 -10.56 41.44
C SER A 34 14.24 -9.25 40.69
N SER A 35 15.03 -9.01 39.64
CA SER A 35 14.82 -7.87 38.73
C SER A 35 13.50 -7.97 37.98
N HIS A 36 13.05 -9.17 37.63
CA HIS A 36 11.79 -9.42 36.93
C HIS A 36 10.58 -8.95 37.74
N GLN A 37 10.50 -9.29 39.03
CA GLN A 37 9.37 -8.85 39.87
C GLN A 37 9.33 -7.33 40.05
N ARG A 38 10.50 -6.67 40.09
CA ARG A 38 10.58 -5.21 40.10
C ARG A 38 10.14 -4.60 38.76
N ALA A 39 10.51 -5.22 37.63
CA ALA A 39 10.03 -4.79 36.32
C ALA A 39 8.49 -4.97 36.20
N CYS A 40 7.92 -6.03 36.76
CA CYS A 40 6.47 -6.18 36.86
C CYS A 40 5.82 -5.03 37.62
N ARG A 41 6.45 -4.58 38.70
CA ARG A 41 5.98 -3.41 39.45
C ARG A 41 6.05 -2.13 38.62
N CYS A 42 7.17 -1.87 37.93
CA CYS A 42 7.31 -0.73 37.00
C CYS A 42 6.21 -0.76 35.91
N PHE A 43 5.93 -1.93 35.35
CA PHE A 43 4.89 -2.12 34.34
C PHE A 43 3.47 -1.84 34.89
N ILE A 44 3.16 -2.30 36.10
CA ILE A 44 1.89 -1.98 36.78
C ILE A 44 1.78 -0.47 37.04
N LEU A 45 2.84 0.16 37.54
CA LEU A 45 2.86 1.61 37.79
C LEU A 45 2.65 2.41 36.50
N ALA A 46 3.23 1.97 35.37
CA ALA A 46 3.01 2.63 34.09
C ALA A 46 1.55 2.56 33.65
N HIS A 47 0.91 1.39 33.75
CA HIS A 47 -0.52 1.28 33.48
C HIS A 47 -1.37 2.10 34.46
N ALA A 48 -0.97 2.14 35.74
CA ALA A 48 -1.62 2.97 36.74
C ALA A 48 -1.49 4.46 36.38
N ALA A 49 -0.34 4.92 35.90
CA ALA A 49 -0.11 6.32 35.53
C ALA A 49 -0.95 6.80 34.35
N LEU A 50 -1.37 5.88 33.47
CA LEU A 50 -2.24 6.16 32.33
C LEU A 50 -3.73 6.04 32.67
N SER A 51 -4.08 5.62 33.89
CA SER A 51 -5.47 5.43 34.31
C SER A 51 -6.05 6.71 34.91
N PRO A 52 -7.27 7.11 34.51
CA PRO A 52 -7.99 8.25 35.10
C PRO A 52 -8.22 8.14 36.61
N GLU A 53 -8.28 6.91 37.15
CA GLU A 53 -8.66 6.62 38.54
C GLU A 53 -7.45 6.55 39.50
N SER A 54 -6.24 6.58 38.97
CA SER A 54 -5.01 6.42 39.75
C SER A 54 -4.41 7.77 40.15
N LYS A 55 -3.73 7.79 41.30
CA LYS A 55 -2.91 8.94 41.75
C LYS A 55 -1.46 8.86 41.29
N THR A 56 -1.06 7.74 40.69
CA THR A 56 0.32 7.54 40.22
C THR A 56 0.57 8.46 39.03
N THR A 57 1.67 9.21 39.04
CA THR A 57 2.04 10.05 37.90
C THR A 57 2.98 9.32 36.94
N ILE A 58 3.09 9.79 35.70
CA ILE A 58 4.07 9.29 34.72
C ILE A 58 5.50 9.44 35.27
N ASP A 59 5.80 10.54 35.96
CA ASP A 59 7.13 10.79 36.52
C ASP A 59 7.47 9.80 37.64
N ASP A 60 6.51 9.41 38.47
CA ASP A 60 6.70 8.38 39.50
C ASP A 60 7.06 7.02 38.86
N ALA A 61 6.30 6.63 37.83
CA ALA A 61 6.53 5.38 37.11
C ALA A 61 7.88 5.40 36.36
N LEU A 62 8.23 6.51 35.71
CA LEU A 62 9.50 6.68 35.01
C LEU A 62 10.69 6.63 35.97
N LYS A 63 10.61 7.32 37.11
CA LYS A 63 11.68 7.34 38.11
C LYS A 63 12.04 5.92 38.52
N GLU A 64 11.06 5.11 38.86
CA GLU A 64 11.31 3.74 39.30
C GLU A 64 11.82 2.83 38.17
N THR A 65 11.29 3.02 36.96
CA THR A 65 11.74 2.28 35.76
C THR A 65 13.20 2.58 35.43
N LEU A 66 13.61 3.86 35.52
CA LEU A 66 14.99 4.30 35.32
C LEU A 66 15.92 3.80 36.43
N GLU A 67 15.47 3.81 37.70
CA GLU A 67 16.23 3.25 38.83
C GLU A 67 16.53 1.76 38.65
N LEU A 68 15.57 0.99 38.11
CA LEU A 68 15.79 -0.42 37.78
C LEU A 68 16.71 -0.58 36.57
N THR A 69 16.53 0.24 35.53
CA THR A 69 17.36 0.21 34.31
C THR A 69 18.83 0.49 34.62
N ASN A 70 19.12 1.43 35.52
CA ASN A 70 20.47 1.76 35.98
C ASN A 70 21.19 0.59 36.67
N LYS A 71 20.44 -0.41 37.17
CA LYS A 71 21.02 -1.65 37.73
C LYS A 71 21.43 -2.65 36.65
N THR A 72 21.22 -2.34 35.37
CA THR A 72 21.61 -3.16 34.21
C THR A 72 21.09 -4.59 34.31
N PRO A 73 19.77 -4.82 34.31
CA PRO A 73 19.24 -6.18 34.24
C PRO A 73 19.70 -6.88 32.96
N SER A 74 19.91 -8.19 33.02
CA SER A 74 20.38 -9.01 31.88
C SER A 74 19.44 -10.17 31.52
N ASP A 75 18.39 -10.37 32.31
CA ASP A 75 17.35 -11.36 32.04
C ASP A 75 16.43 -10.88 30.90
N PRO A 76 16.25 -11.67 29.82
CA PRO A 76 15.44 -11.26 28.67
C PRO A 76 14.00 -10.88 29.01
N ASN A 77 13.33 -11.60 29.92
CA ASN A 77 11.95 -11.30 30.32
C ASN A 77 11.85 -9.94 31.01
N THR A 78 12.83 -9.62 31.87
CA THR A 78 12.96 -8.32 32.52
C THR A 78 13.16 -7.21 31.48
N LEU A 79 14.05 -7.43 30.49
CA LEU A 79 14.33 -6.45 29.43
C LEU A 79 13.10 -6.17 28.55
N ILE A 80 12.38 -7.22 28.15
CA ILE A 80 11.13 -7.13 27.37
C ILE A 80 10.08 -6.30 28.13
N LEU A 81 9.96 -6.55 29.43
CA LEU A 81 8.97 -5.85 30.25
C LEU A 81 9.32 -4.37 30.42
N LEU A 82 10.60 -4.05 30.66
CA LEU A 82 11.09 -2.68 30.71
C LEU A 82 10.90 -1.93 29.39
N ASP A 83 11.19 -2.57 28.26
CA ASP A 83 10.97 -2.02 26.92
C ASP A 83 9.48 -1.68 26.69
N SER A 84 8.59 -2.58 27.11
CA SER A 84 7.14 -2.37 27.08
C SER A 84 6.72 -1.22 28.01
N THR A 85 7.31 -1.13 29.21
CA THR A 85 7.06 -0.04 30.17
C THR A 85 7.47 1.32 29.59
N PHE A 86 8.65 1.42 28.99
CA PHE A 86 9.11 2.65 28.34
C PHE A 86 8.23 3.04 27.15
N THR A 87 7.78 2.04 26.37
CA THR A 87 6.85 2.24 25.26
C THR A 87 5.52 2.81 25.73
N LEU A 88 4.96 2.29 26.84
CA LEU A 88 3.72 2.79 27.44
C LEU A 88 3.86 4.23 27.94
N LEU A 89 5.01 4.57 28.52
CA LEU A 89 5.29 5.89 29.10
C LEU A 89 5.75 6.94 28.07
N ASP A 90 5.72 6.60 26.77
CA ASP A 90 6.22 7.45 25.68
C ASP A 90 7.64 8.00 25.94
N TYR A 91 8.51 7.13 26.47
CA TYR A 91 9.87 7.50 26.84
C TYR A 91 10.89 6.63 26.12
N LYS A 92 11.87 7.25 25.45
CA LYS A 92 13.00 6.55 24.84
C LYS A 92 14.22 6.62 25.77
N PRO A 93 14.72 5.49 26.30
CA PRO A 93 15.94 5.49 27.10
C PRO A 93 17.15 5.91 26.27
N LYS A 94 18.16 6.49 26.93
CA LYS A 94 19.38 6.98 26.29
C LYS A 94 20.21 5.86 25.65
N ASP A 95 20.34 4.75 26.36
CA ASP A 95 21.01 3.54 25.90
C ASP A 95 19.96 2.45 25.60
N ASP A 96 20.18 1.66 24.55
CA ASP A 96 19.38 0.46 24.32
C ASP A 96 19.60 -0.54 25.48
N LEU A 97 18.51 -1.14 25.96
CA LEU A 97 18.52 -1.98 27.15
C LEU A 97 19.36 -3.25 26.95
N TYR A 98 19.29 -3.85 25.77
CA TYR A 98 20.06 -5.05 25.43
C TYR A 98 21.54 -4.70 25.19
N GLU A 99 21.81 -3.57 24.52
CA GLU A 99 23.18 -3.09 24.32
C GLU A 99 23.88 -2.81 25.64
N ALA A 100 23.18 -2.21 26.63
CA ALA A 100 23.72 -1.99 27.96
C ALA A 100 23.96 -3.32 28.71
N ALA A 101 23.02 -4.26 28.62
CA ALA A 101 23.12 -5.57 29.25
C ALA A 101 24.29 -6.41 28.67
N ILE A 102 24.43 -6.47 27.34
CA ILE A 102 25.48 -7.25 26.66
C ILE A 102 26.87 -6.67 26.90
N ARG A 103 26.99 -5.34 26.98
CA ARG A 103 28.27 -4.69 27.35
C ARG A 103 28.79 -5.17 28.70
N LYS A 104 27.90 -5.45 29.65
CA LYS A 104 28.26 -5.91 31.01
C LYS A 104 28.29 -7.43 31.16
N TYR A 105 27.38 -8.14 30.51
CA TYR A 105 27.19 -9.58 30.60
C TYR A 105 27.19 -10.20 29.20
N GLN A 106 28.39 -10.48 28.67
CA GLN A 106 28.52 -11.11 27.35
C GLN A 106 27.96 -12.54 27.39
N SER A 107 26.89 -12.78 26.64
CA SER A 107 26.23 -14.07 26.54
C SER A 107 25.68 -14.28 25.13
N HIS A 108 25.93 -15.45 24.54
CA HIS A 108 25.41 -15.82 23.23
C HIS A 108 23.88 -15.86 23.23
N ASN A 109 23.27 -16.36 24.32
CA ASN A 109 21.82 -16.40 24.47
C ASN A 109 21.24 -14.99 24.49
N LEU A 110 21.84 -14.08 25.26
CA LEU A 110 21.40 -12.69 25.33
C LEU A 110 21.53 -11.96 23.98
N ALA A 111 22.63 -12.19 23.25
CA ALA A 111 22.81 -11.63 21.90
C ALA A 111 21.80 -12.19 20.89
N TYR A 112 21.44 -13.47 21.00
CA TYR A 112 20.43 -14.09 20.15
C TYR A 112 19.02 -13.59 20.47
N GLU A 113 18.66 -13.43 21.75
CA GLU A 113 17.38 -12.80 22.14
C GLU A 113 17.31 -11.33 21.69
N TRP A 114 18.42 -10.59 21.78
CA TRP A 114 18.50 -9.25 21.21
C TRP A 114 18.24 -9.26 19.71
N PHE A 115 18.92 -10.14 18.97
CA PHE A 115 18.73 -10.28 17.53
C PHE A 115 17.28 -10.60 17.17
N LYS A 116 16.65 -11.57 17.84
CA LYS A 116 15.22 -11.90 17.62
C LYS A 116 14.31 -10.71 17.90
N LYS A 117 14.57 -9.94 18.97
CA LYS A 117 13.83 -8.69 19.22
C LYS A 117 13.96 -7.74 18.04
N THR A 118 15.18 -7.53 17.52
CA THR A 118 15.42 -6.57 16.43
C THR A 118 14.75 -6.96 15.12
N VAL A 119 14.59 -8.27 14.85
CA VAL A 119 13.80 -8.78 13.72
C VAL A 119 12.32 -8.48 13.91
N ASN A 120 11.80 -8.63 15.13
CA ASN A 120 10.40 -8.31 15.43
C ASN A 120 10.12 -6.80 15.36
N THR A 121 11.02 -5.96 15.85
CA THR A 121 10.83 -4.50 15.96
C THR A 121 11.35 -3.70 14.76
N ASN A 122 11.92 -4.37 13.74
CA ASN A 122 12.54 -3.74 12.57
C ASN A 122 13.67 -2.74 12.88
N ASP A 123 14.36 -2.88 14.02
CA ASP A 123 15.49 -1.98 14.35
C ASP A 123 16.77 -2.47 13.65
N ILE A 124 16.99 -1.99 12.43
CA ILE A 124 18.11 -2.42 11.58
C ILE A 124 19.47 -2.13 12.21
N ILE A 125 19.61 -0.99 12.90
CA ILE A 125 20.87 -0.61 13.56
C ILE A 125 21.15 -1.54 14.73
N ALA A 126 20.16 -1.79 15.57
CA ALA A 126 20.30 -2.74 16.66
C ALA A 126 20.51 -4.17 16.14
N MET A 127 19.89 -4.55 15.01
CA MET A 127 20.11 -5.84 14.36
C MET A 127 21.58 -6.03 13.95
N GLN A 128 22.21 -4.99 13.38
CA GLN A 128 23.64 -5.03 13.05
C GLN A 128 24.49 -5.22 14.30
N LYS A 129 24.19 -4.48 15.39
CA LYS A 129 24.93 -4.62 16.65
C LYS A 129 24.73 -5.99 17.29
N ALA A 130 23.52 -6.52 17.25
CA ALA A 130 23.17 -7.82 17.82
C ALA A 130 23.87 -8.96 17.07
N THR A 131 23.82 -8.96 15.74
CA THR A 131 24.53 -9.96 14.92
C THR A 131 26.05 -9.85 15.06
N MET A 132 26.59 -8.64 15.22
CA MET A 132 28.02 -8.44 15.51
C MET A 132 28.42 -8.96 16.90
N ALA A 133 27.58 -8.77 17.92
CA ALA A 133 27.82 -9.33 19.25
C ALA A 133 27.76 -10.86 19.22
N LEU A 134 26.79 -11.42 18.49
CA LEU A 134 26.66 -12.86 18.29
C LEU A 134 27.86 -13.43 17.54
N SER A 135 28.32 -12.77 16.47
CA SER A 135 29.46 -13.25 15.68
C SER A 135 30.76 -13.31 16.46
N LYS A 136 30.96 -12.46 17.47
CA LYS A 136 32.13 -12.52 18.36
C LYS A 136 32.14 -13.74 19.27
N ALA A 137 30.98 -14.31 19.57
CA ALA A 137 30.85 -15.48 20.44
C ALA A 137 31.19 -16.81 19.75
N PHE A 138 31.24 -16.84 18.41
CA PHE A 138 31.47 -18.05 17.62
C PHE A 138 32.76 -17.99 16.81
N LYS A 139 33.44 -19.14 16.70
CA LYS A 139 34.62 -19.32 15.85
C LYS A 139 34.20 -19.74 14.42
N PRO A 140 34.86 -19.22 13.38
CA PRO A 140 34.51 -19.45 11.97
C PRO A 140 34.69 -20.90 11.47
N ASP A 141 35.49 -21.71 12.17
CA ASP A 141 35.83 -23.10 11.83
C ASP A 141 34.68 -24.10 12.03
N THR A 142 33.58 -23.68 12.67
CA THR A 142 32.36 -24.45 12.83
C THR A 142 31.31 -24.02 11.81
N GLU A 143 30.46 -24.95 11.34
CA GLU A 143 29.37 -24.64 10.40
C GLU A 143 28.45 -23.54 10.93
N ASN A 144 28.05 -23.64 12.21
CA ASN A 144 27.26 -22.60 12.89
C ASN A 144 28.03 -21.27 12.98
N GLY A 145 29.34 -21.31 13.21
CA GLY A 145 30.16 -20.11 13.29
C GLY A 145 30.33 -19.42 11.94
N ARG A 146 30.56 -20.16 10.86
CA ARG A 146 30.55 -19.65 9.48
C ARG A 146 29.24 -18.92 9.19
N MET A 147 28.11 -19.58 9.44
CA MET A 147 26.78 -19.03 9.23
C MET A 147 26.59 -17.71 10.00
N ILE A 148 26.87 -17.69 11.31
CA ILE A 148 26.69 -16.51 12.15
C ILE A 148 27.62 -15.36 11.75
N LYS A 149 28.84 -15.64 11.29
CA LYS A 149 29.75 -14.62 10.73
C LYS A 149 29.14 -13.98 9.48
N LEU A 150 28.60 -14.80 8.58
CA LEU A 150 27.93 -14.33 7.37
C LEU A 150 26.67 -13.52 7.68
N TRP A 151 25.90 -13.87 8.72
CA TRP A 151 24.77 -13.06 9.18
C TRP A 151 25.20 -11.63 9.49
N SER A 152 26.31 -11.47 10.22
CA SER A 152 26.81 -10.14 10.58
C SER A 152 27.24 -9.34 9.34
N SER A 153 27.92 -9.99 8.37
CA SER A 153 28.29 -9.35 7.11
C SER A 153 27.09 -8.98 6.24
N ALA A 154 26.07 -9.85 6.18
CA ALA A 154 24.84 -9.59 5.44
C ALA A 154 24.02 -8.44 6.04
N VAL A 155 23.90 -8.37 7.38
CA VAL A 155 23.20 -7.25 8.04
C VAL A 155 23.95 -5.93 7.89
N ILE A 156 25.28 -5.94 7.76
CA ILE A 156 26.04 -4.74 7.41
C ILE A 156 25.57 -4.19 6.05
N ILE A 157 25.39 -5.05 5.04
CA ILE A 157 24.88 -4.63 3.72
C ILE A 157 23.47 -4.02 3.88
N VAL A 158 22.57 -4.71 4.60
CA VAL A 158 21.21 -4.23 4.86
C VAL A 158 21.24 -2.86 5.56
N MET A 159 22.08 -2.69 6.58
CA MET A 159 22.20 -1.42 7.31
C MET A 159 22.70 -0.29 6.39
N ILE A 160 23.72 -0.54 5.56
CA ILE A 160 24.23 0.47 4.62
C ILE A 160 23.16 0.87 3.60
N ASP A 161 22.38 -0.10 3.12
CA ASP A 161 21.36 0.12 2.10
C ASP A 161 20.09 0.78 2.63
N CYS A 162 19.67 0.45 3.86
CA CYS A 162 18.39 0.87 4.41
C CYS A 162 18.50 2.06 5.39
N CYS A 163 19.69 2.43 5.86
CA CYS A 163 19.90 3.52 6.82
C CYS A 163 20.71 4.69 6.24
N LYS A 164 20.28 5.25 5.11
CA LYS A 164 21.02 6.26 4.33
C LYS A 164 20.86 7.68 4.85
N ASP A 165 19.88 7.95 5.70
CA ASP A 165 19.72 9.29 6.29
C ASP A 165 21.01 9.73 7.00
N LEU A 166 21.49 10.95 6.68
CA LEU A 166 22.79 11.49 7.12
C LEU A 166 23.00 11.46 8.65
N ASN A 167 21.90 11.51 9.40
CA ASN A 167 21.90 11.47 10.85
C ASN A 167 22.10 10.06 11.44
N ARG A 168 21.96 8.99 10.63
CA ARG A 168 22.11 7.59 11.04
C ARG A 168 23.45 7.00 10.62
N LEU A 169 23.85 7.25 9.38
CA LEU A 169 25.17 6.88 8.85
C LEU A 169 25.91 8.14 8.41
N SER A 170 26.70 8.73 9.31
CA SER A 170 27.59 9.86 8.99
C SER A 170 28.58 9.50 7.88
N ASN A 171 28.92 10.46 7.02
CA ASN A 171 29.84 10.32 5.87
C ASN A 171 31.06 9.45 6.18
N GLY A 172 31.26 8.37 5.40
CA GLY A 172 32.41 7.48 5.47
C GLY A 172 32.26 6.27 6.43
N LYS A 173 31.19 6.19 7.22
CA LYS A 173 30.90 5.00 8.05
C LYS A 173 30.52 3.78 7.21
N ASP A 174 29.87 3.99 6.07
CA ASP A 174 29.57 2.97 5.07
C ASP A 174 30.83 2.20 4.67
N LYS A 175 31.90 2.89 4.25
CA LYS A 175 33.17 2.26 3.87
C LYS A 175 33.82 1.51 5.04
N LEU A 176 33.77 2.08 6.24
CA LEU A 176 34.30 1.43 7.44
C LEU A 176 33.55 0.13 7.76
N LEU A 177 32.22 0.16 7.67
CA LEU A 177 31.36 -1.01 7.86
C LEU A 177 31.60 -2.06 6.78
N SER A 178 31.75 -1.65 5.51
CA SER A 178 32.10 -2.55 4.41
C SER A 178 33.45 -3.23 4.62
N MET A 179 34.48 -2.49 5.04
CA MET A 179 35.79 -3.07 5.39
C MET A 179 35.70 -4.06 6.56
N LEU A 180 34.87 -3.77 7.57
CA LEU A 180 34.63 -4.70 8.67
C LEU A 180 33.94 -5.98 8.19
N GLY A 181 32.93 -5.87 7.33
CA GLY A 181 32.25 -7.01 6.71
C GLY A 181 33.20 -7.86 5.87
N LEU A 182 34.05 -7.23 5.05
CA LEU A 182 35.05 -7.95 4.24
C LEU A 182 36.06 -8.70 5.11
N LYS A 183 36.55 -8.08 6.20
CA LYS A 183 37.44 -8.77 7.14
C LYS A 183 36.78 -10.00 7.79
N ILE A 184 35.47 -9.97 8.01
CA ILE A 184 34.72 -11.13 8.50
C ILE A 184 34.69 -12.22 7.41
N ILE A 185 34.46 -11.85 6.15
CA ILE A 185 34.49 -12.79 5.00
C ILE A 185 35.89 -13.39 4.81
N GLU A 186 36.96 -12.59 4.89
CA GLU A 186 38.35 -13.07 4.81
C GLU A 186 38.64 -14.10 5.90
N GLY A 187 38.15 -13.88 7.12
CA GLY A 187 38.24 -14.86 8.20
C GLY A 187 37.49 -16.16 7.91
N VAL A 188 36.38 -16.08 7.16
CA VAL A 188 35.64 -17.26 6.69
C VAL A 188 36.39 -17.95 5.54
N GLU A 189 37.01 -17.22 4.61
CA GLU A 189 37.75 -17.76 3.47
C GLU A 189 39.08 -18.41 3.86
N THR A 190 39.78 -17.87 4.85
CA THR A 190 41.09 -18.39 5.32
C THR A 190 40.98 -19.75 6.00
N ASP A 191 39.84 -20.02 6.64
CA ASP A 191 39.57 -21.28 7.33
C ASP A 191 38.90 -22.35 6.43
N LEU A 192 38.74 -22.08 5.13
CA LEU A 192 38.01 -22.95 4.20
C LEU A 192 38.83 -24.05 3.54
N LYS A 193 38.25 -25.26 3.52
CA LYS A 193 38.58 -26.34 2.56
C LYS A 193 37.75 -26.29 1.27
N LYS A 194 36.65 -25.52 1.23
CA LYS A 194 35.71 -25.37 0.08
C LYS A 194 35.51 -23.88 -0.20
N GLY A 195 35.47 -23.46 -1.47
CA GLY A 195 35.28 -22.04 -1.82
C GLY A 195 33.93 -21.46 -1.39
N LEU A 196 33.73 -20.15 -1.59
CA LEU A 196 32.44 -19.50 -1.38
C LEU A 196 31.38 -20.04 -2.35
N ASN A 197 30.14 -20.20 -1.88
CA ASN A 197 28.99 -20.44 -2.75
C ASN A 197 28.42 -19.12 -3.31
N ALA A 198 27.42 -19.19 -4.18
CA ALA A 198 26.83 -18.01 -4.82
C ALA A 198 26.28 -16.96 -3.81
N GLN A 199 25.63 -17.37 -2.71
CA GLN A 199 25.08 -16.44 -1.71
C GLN A 199 26.17 -15.75 -0.89
N GLU A 200 27.25 -16.47 -0.59
CA GLU A 200 28.41 -15.92 0.11
C GLU A 200 29.22 -14.99 -0.79
N MET A 201 29.36 -15.37 -2.08
CA MET A 201 29.96 -14.52 -3.10
C MET A 201 29.14 -13.23 -3.31
N PHE A 202 27.81 -13.32 -3.28
CA PHE A 202 26.93 -12.15 -3.31
C PHE A 202 27.26 -11.18 -2.17
N VAL A 203 27.37 -11.67 -0.93
CA VAL A 203 27.74 -10.84 0.23
C VAL A 203 29.11 -10.20 0.04
N LYS A 204 30.11 -10.95 -0.44
CA LYS A 204 31.46 -10.42 -0.71
C LYS A 204 31.42 -9.31 -1.77
N CYS A 205 30.73 -9.56 -2.89
CA CYS A 205 30.63 -8.61 -4.01
C CYS A 205 29.94 -7.31 -3.57
N GLU A 206 28.79 -7.40 -2.90
CA GLU A 206 28.10 -6.23 -2.36
C GLU A 206 29.01 -5.41 -1.43
N LEU A 207 29.74 -6.05 -0.52
CA LEU A 207 30.66 -5.33 0.37
C LEU A 207 31.83 -4.68 -0.38
N LEU A 208 32.38 -5.32 -1.42
CA LEU A 208 33.41 -4.73 -2.29
C LEU A 208 32.88 -3.48 -3.01
N LEU A 209 31.65 -3.54 -3.55
CA LEU A 209 31.00 -2.40 -4.19
C LEU A 209 30.77 -1.25 -3.20
N LYS A 210 30.28 -1.54 -2.00
CA LYS A 210 30.08 -0.51 -0.95
C LYS A 210 31.40 0.08 -0.41
N LYS A 211 32.50 -0.68 -0.40
CA LYS A 211 33.86 -0.17 -0.14
C LYS A 211 34.34 0.77 -1.26
N GLY A 212 33.85 0.59 -2.49
CA GLY A 212 34.29 1.27 -3.70
C GLY A 212 35.38 0.53 -4.46
N ASP A 213 35.55 -0.78 -4.22
CA ASP A 213 36.57 -1.63 -4.85
C ASP A 213 36.01 -2.40 -6.05
N THR A 214 35.47 -1.66 -7.02
CA THR A 214 34.74 -2.25 -8.15
C THR A 214 35.62 -3.13 -9.03
N LYS A 215 36.92 -2.83 -9.13
CA LYS A 215 37.89 -3.65 -9.90
C LYS A 215 38.05 -5.04 -9.31
N GLU A 216 38.17 -5.14 -7.98
CA GLU A 216 38.24 -6.42 -7.30
C GLU A 216 36.91 -7.17 -7.41
N CYS A 217 35.77 -6.49 -7.25
CA CYS A 217 34.45 -7.08 -7.42
C CYS A 217 34.27 -7.73 -8.80
N LEU A 218 34.54 -6.98 -9.88
CA LEU A 218 34.41 -7.48 -11.25
C LEU A 218 35.34 -8.67 -11.52
N LYS A 219 36.54 -8.68 -10.94
CA LYS A 219 37.48 -9.81 -11.04
C LYS A 219 36.93 -11.05 -10.35
N GLU A 220 36.42 -10.92 -9.12
CA GLU A 220 35.83 -12.03 -8.36
C GLU A 220 34.60 -12.59 -9.10
N LEU A 221 33.72 -11.72 -9.59
CA LEU A 221 32.53 -12.08 -10.37
C LEU A 221 32.88 -12.81 -11.67
N ALA A 222 33.80 -12.27 -12.47
CA ALA A 222 34.23 -12.90 -13.71
C ALA A 222 34.79 -14.30 -13.46
N ASN A 223 35.65 -14.46 -12.44
CA ASN A 223 36.21 -15.76 -12.06
C ASN A 223 35.13 -16.73 -11.58
N PHE A 224 34.16 -16.27 -10.79
CA PHE A 224 33.08 -17.10 -10.28
C PHE A 224 32.13 -17.56 -11.39
N LEU A 225 31.70 -16.65 -12.26
CA LEU A 225 30.75 -16.90 -13.35
C LEU A 225 31.29 -17.84 -14.43
N THR A 226 32.61 -18.02 -14.53
CA THR A 226 33.19 -19.08 -15.38
C THR A 226 32.95 -20.49 -14.85
N LYS A 227 32.73 -20.65 -13.54
CA LYS A 227 32.58 -21.93 -12.85
C LYS A 227 31.11 -22.26 -12.58
N GLU A 228 30.34 -21.25 -12.19
CA GLU A 228 28.96 -21.38 -11.78
C GLU A 228 28.13 -20.25 -12.40
N SER A 229 27.08 -20.60 -13.14
CA SER A 229 26.20 -19.62 -13.76
C SER A 229 25.06 -19.24 -12.81
N ASP A 230 25.30 -18.22 -11.98
CA ASP A 230 24.28 -17.60 -11.14
C ASP A 230 23.71 -16.32 -11.81
N LEU A 231 22.38 -16.15 -11.77
CA LEU A 231 21.72 -15.03 -12.43
C LEU A 231 21.93 -13.70 -11.68
N GLU A 232 21.84 -13.72 -10.35
CA GLU A 232 21.93 -12.51 -9.52
C GLU A 232 23.34 -11.91 -9.61
N LEU A 233 24.37 -12.75 -9.50
CA LEU A 233 25.78 -12.34 -9.67
C LEU A 233 26.07 -11.84 -11.10
N ARG A 234 25.42 -12.43 -12.12
CA ARG A 234 25.55 -11.97 -13.51
C ARG A 234 24.90 -10.61 -13.73
N MET A 235 23.74 -10.36 -13.11
CA MET A 235 23.10 -9.04 -13.16
C MET A 235 23.97 -7.97 -12.51
N ILE A 236 24.55 -8.26 -11.33
CA ILE A 236 25.53 -7.36 -10.69
C ILE A 236 26.72 -7.12 -11.62
N TYR A 237 27.24 -8.18 -12.26
CA TYR A 237 28.36 -8.05 -13.19
C TYR A 237 28.05 -7.13 -14.38
N PHE A 238 26.89 -7.30 -15.03
CA PHE A 238 26.47 -6.43 -16.14
C PHE A 238 26.25 -4.98 -15.71
N GLU A 239 25.55 -4.76 -14.59
CA GLU A 239 25.28 -3.43 -14.05
C GLU A 239 26.59 -2.68 -13.74
N GLU A 240 27.57 -3.36 -13.14
CA GLU A 240 28.84 -2.74 -12.80
C GLU A 240 29.75 -2.52 -14.01
N LEU A 241 29.72 -3.39 -15.03
CA LEU A 241 30.41 -3.12 -16.31
C LEU A 241 29.83 -1.88 -17.00
N GLU A 242 28.50 -1.72 -17.03
CA GLU A 242 27.83 -0.55 -17.60
C GLU A 242 28.20 0.73 -16.86
N LYS A 243 28.05 0.76 -15.52
CA LYS A 243 28.37 1.93 -14.68
C LYS A 243 29.82 2.40 -14.84
N ASN A 244 30.75 1.45 -15.01
CA ASN A 244 32.18 1.74 -15.16
C ASN A 244 32.61 1.92 -16.62
N GLN A 245 31.65 1.92 -17.57
CA GLN A 245 31.89 2.15 -19.00
C GLN A 245 32.87 1.13 -19.62
N LEU A 246 32.87 -0.09 -19.10
CA LEU A 246 33.67 -1.21 -19.62
C LEU A 246 32.91 -1.86 -20.78
N TRP A 247 32.76 -1.10 -21.87
CA TRP A 247 31.84 -1.41 -22.95
C TRP A 247 32.21 -2.69 -23.71
N GLU A 248 33.51 -2.96 -23.89
CA GLU A 248 33.97 -4.15 -24.64
C GLU A 248 33.63 -5.43 -23.87
N GLU A 249 33.97 -5.48 -22.58
CA GLU A 249 33.63 -6.59 -21.69
C GLU A 249 32.11 -6.76 -21.56
N LEU A 250 31.36 -5.66 -21.43
CA LEU A 250 29.90 -5.69 -21.38
C LEU A 250 29.32 -6.28 -22.66
N TYR A 251 29.73 -5.76 -23.82
CA TYR A 251 29.27 -6.24 -25.12
C TYR A 251 29.53 -7.74 -25.30
N GLN A 252 30.77 -8.17 -25.07
CA GLN A 252 31.16 -9.58 -25.22
C GLN A 252 30.35 -10.48 -24.27
N SER A 253 30.23 -10.07 -23.00
CA SER A 253 29.51 -10.87 -22.00
C SER A 253 28.01 -10.95 -22.28
N CYS A 254 27.39 -9.87 -22.74
CA CYS A 254 25.99 -9.86 -23.16
C CYS A 254 25.76 -10.71 -24.41
N VAL A 255 26.60 -10.58 -25.45
CA VAL A 255 26.48 -11.38 -26.68
C VAL A 255 26.70 -12.86 -26.40
N ASP A 256 27.68 -13.23 -25.57
CA ASP A 256 27.89 -14.61 -25.15
C ASP A 256 26.66 -15.16 -24.40
N TYR A 257 26.03 -14.36 -23.54
CA TYR A 257 24.82 -14.77 -22.83
C TYR A 257 23.61 -14.96 -23.77
N LEU A 258 23.40 -14.01 -24.69
CA LEU A 258 22.30 -14.04 -25.64
C LEU A 258 22.45 -15.15 -26.69
N VAL A 259 23.64 -15.28 -27.27
CA VAL A 259 23.86 -16.11 -28.47
C VAL A 259 24.47 -17.46 -28.12
N LYS A 260 25.55 -17.48 -27.33
CA LYS A 260 26.28 -18.72 -27.02
C LYS A 260 25.57 -19.56 -25.96
N ILE A 261 25.04 -18.92 -24.91
CA ILE A 261 24.23 -19.59 -23.89
C ILE A 261 22.77 -19.73 -24.39
N GLY A 262 22.30 -18.79 -25.22
CA GLY A 262 20.99 -18.87 -25.88
C GLY A 262 19.82 -18.35 -25.05
N VAL A 263 20.09 -17.46 -24.08
CA VAL A 263 19.05 -16.86 -23.23
C VAL A 263 18.47 -15.63 -23.93
N ASP A 264 17.20 -15.70 -24.31
CA ASP A 264 16.51 -14.60 -24.99
C ASP A 264 15.92 -13.60 -23.98
N ASP A 265 16.76 -12.65 -23.54
CA ASP A 265 16.43 -11.67 -22.51
C ASP A 265 16.44 -10.22 -23.05
N TRP A 266 15.36 -9.48 -22.83
CA TRP A 266 15.18 -8.13 -23.38
C TRP A 266 16.12 -7.10 -22.75
N ASP A 267 16.37 -7.20 -21.44
CA ASP A 267 17.25 -6.27 -20.74
C ASP A 267 18.71 -6.44 -21.21
N THR A 268 19.14 -7.67 -21.41
CA THR A 268 20.46 -7.98 -22.00
C THR A 268 20.56 -7.50 -23.45
N TRP A 269 19.51 -7.63 -24.27
CA TRP A 269 19.50 -7.05 -25.63
C TRP A 269 19.71 -5.54 -25.61
N LYS A 270 19.02 -4.81 -24.72
CA LYS A 270 19.20 -3.36 -24.56
C LYS A 270 20.64 -3.00 -24.17
N LEU A 271 21.23 -3.71 -23.22
CA LEU A 271 22.62 -3.51 -22.80
C LEU A 271 23.61 -3.81 -23.93
N ALA A 272 23.41 -4.91 -24.66
CA ALA A 272 24.26 -5.27 -25.81
C ALA A 272 24.22 -4.20 -26.91
N ILE A 273 23.02 -3.69 -27.24
CA ILE A 273 22.84 -2.61 -28.22
C ILE A 273 23.49 -1.31 -27.72
N LEU A 274 23.30 -0.97 -26.44
CA LEU A 274 23.92 0.21 -25.83
C LEU A 274 25.45 0.14 -25.92
N ALA A 275 26.04 -0.97 -25.48
CA ALA A 275 27.48 -1.19 -25.54
C ALA A 275 28.00 -1.17 -26.98
N ALA A 276 27.28 -1.78 -27.92
CA ALA A 276 27.64 -1.73 -29.34
C ALA A 276 27.65 -0.31 -29.90
N LYS A 277 26.65 0.51 -29.57
CA LYS A 277 26.60 1.93 -29.97
C LYS A 277 27.76 2.73 -29.38
N LYS A 278 28.20 2.41 -28.16
CA LYS A 278 29.37 3.05 -27.52
C LYS A 278 30.72 2.64 -28.12
N LEU A 279 30.76 1.49 -28.80
CA LEU A 279 31.95 0.94 -29.44
C LEU A 279 31.97 1.15 -30.96
N ASP A 280 31.00 1.88 -31.52
CA ASP A 280 30.79 2.02 -32.96
C ASP A 280 30.62 0.66 -33.68
N LYS A 281 30.02 -0.32 -33.00
CA LYS A 281 29.75 -1.69 -33.46
C LYS A 281 28.28 -1.93 -33.84
N SER A 282 27.53 -0.87 -34.17
CA SER A 282 26.10 -0.94 -34.52
C SER A 282 25.80 -1.91 -35.67
N ASP A 283 26.66 -1.96 -36.69
CA ASP A 283 26.49 -2.89 -37.83
C ASP A 283 26.67 -4.36 -37.41
N VAL A 284 27.64 -4.62 -36.52
CA VAL A 284 27.94 -5.96 -36.03
C VAL A 284 26.78 -6.50 -35.22
N ILE A 285 26.26 -5.71 -34.26
CA ILE A 285 25.11 -6.13 -33.46
C ILE A 285 23.84 -6.23 -34.31
N SER A 286 23.65 -5.37 -35.32
CA SER A 286 22.52 -5.46 -36.24
C SER A 286 22.55 -6.77 -37.02
N LYS A 287 23.72 -7.23 -37.46
CA LYS A 287 23.88 -8.54 -38.09
C LYS A 287 23.53 -9.68 -37.14
N ILE A 288 24.02 -9.63 -35.90
CA ILE A 288 23.69 -10.63 -34.87
C ILE A 288 22.19 -10.69 -34.63
N ILE A 289 21.51 -9.55 -34.50
CA ILE A 289 20.06 -9.47 -34.31
C ILE A 289 19.31 -10.05 -35.53
N ASN A 290 19.79 -9.81 -36.74
CA ASN A 290 19.17 -10.31 -37.97
C ASN A 290 19.36 -11.82 -38.16
N ASP A 291 20.51 -12.35 -37.76
CA ASP A 291 20.83 -13.79 -37.81
C ASP A 291 20.19 -14.57 -36.65
N TYR A 292 19.75 -13.87 -35.60
CA TYR A 292 19.06 -14.49 -34.46
C TYR A 292 17.66 -14.98 -34.83
N LYS A 293 17.15 -15.98 -34.08
CA LYS A 293 15.81 -16.53 -34.29
C LYS A 293 14.74 -15.43 -34.26
N VAL A 294 13.79 -15.48 -35.19
CA VAL A 294 12.66 -14.55 -35.22
C VAL A 294 11.77 -14.76 -34.00
N GLY A 295 11.72 -13.76 -33.13
CA GLY A 295 10.89 -13.70 -31.94
C GLY A 295 10.66 -12.26 -31.47
N ARG A 296 9.85 -12.10 -30.41
CA ARG A 296 9.38 -10.77 -29.93
C ARG A 296 10.57 -9.84 -29.64
N ASN A 297 11.50 -10.29 -28.80
CA ASN A 297 12.68 -9.51 -28.41
C ASN A 297 13.57 -9.18 -29.61
N SER A 298 13.80 -10.12 -30.52
CA SER A 298 14.61 -9.85 -31.73
C SER A 298 13.99 -8.77 -32.63
N GLN A 299 12.66 -8.72 -32.74
CA GLN A 299 11.98 -7.71 -33.56
C GLN A 299 11.99 -6.34 -32.88
N LEU A 300 11.82 -6.30 -31.56
CA LEU A 300 12.00 -5.06 -30.79
C LEU A 300 13.46 -4.59 -30.82
N ALA A 301 14.43 -5.50 -30.80
CA ALA A 301 15.85 -5.20 -30.93
C ALA A 301 16.16 -4.58 -32.30
N LYS A 302 15.51 -5.05 -33.38
CA LYS A 302 15.59 -4.43 -34.71
C LYS A 302 15.07 -3.00 -34.75
N ILE A 303 14.10 -2.64 -33.91
CA ILE A 303 13.65 -1.24 -33.79
C ILE A 303 14.67 -0.44 -32.94
N GLN A 304 15.11 -1.00 -31.81
CA GLN A 304 15.99 -0.35 -30.84
C GLN A 304 17.40 -0.05 -31.36
N VAL A 305 17.94 -0.92 -32.22
CA VAL A 305 19.31 -0.79 -32.74
C VAL A 305 19.47 0.37 -33.73
N LEU A 306 18.39 0.74 -34.43
CA LEU A 306 18.43 1.75 -35.48
C LEU A 306 18.84 3.13 -34.94
N GLU A 307 19.54 3.87 -35.79
CA GLU A 307 19.96 5.24 -35.49
C GLU A 307 18.81 6.23 -35.68
N ILE A 308 18.89 7.38 -35.00
CA ILE A 308 17.83 8.40 -35.07
C ILE A 308 17.59 8.86 -36.51
N SER A 309 18.67 8.97 -37.29
CA SER A 309 18.67 9.38 -38.69
C SER A 309 18.09 8.35 -39.68
N ASP A 310 17.98 7.07 -39.30
CA ASP A 310 17.49 6.01 -40.19
C ASP A 310 15.95 5.95 -40.22
N PHE A 311 15.36 6.94 -40.87
CA PHE A 311 13.90 7.07 -40.98
C PHE A 311 13.25 5.88 -41.69
N GLU A 312 13.81 5.46 -42.84
CA GLU A 312 13.24 4.36 -43.63
C GLU A 312 13.43 3.00 -42.95
N GLY A 313 14.59 2.76 -42.32
CA GLY A 313 14.83 1.56 -41.54
C GLY A 313 13.82 1.43 -40.39
N LYS A 314 13.56 2.52 -39.66
CA LYS A 314 12.56 2.55 -38.58
C LYS A 314 11.15 2.29 -39.08
N LYS A 315 10.77 2.94 -40.19
CA LYS A 315 9.48 2.72 -40.85
C LYS A 315 9.30 1.24 -41.22
N GLN A 316 10.31 0.63 -41.83
CA GLN A 316 10.26 -0.77 -42.21
C GLN A 316 10.25 -1.71 -41.00
N ALA A 317 11.05 -1.43 -39.97
CA ALA A 317 11.07 -2.22 -38.74
C ALA A 317 9.73 -2.20 -38.01
N LEU A 318 9.06 -1.04 -37.92
CA LEU A 318 7.71 -0.94 -37.38
C LEU A 318 6.71 -1.73 -38.21
N LYS A 319 6.74 -1.61 -39.55
CA LYS A 319 5.86 -2.38 -40.45
C LYS A 319 6.02 -3.88 -40.24
N ASN A 320 7.26 -4.36 -40.16
CA ASN A 320 7.60 -5.76 -39.92
C ASN A 320 7.10 -6.23 -38.55
N TYR A 321 7.26 -5.42 -37.52
CA TYR A 321 6.77 -5.72 -36.18
C TYR A 321 5.24 -5.86 -36.16
N LEU A 322 4.53 -4.89 -36.73
CA LEU A 322 3.07 -4.90 -36.79
C LEU A 322 2.52 -6.08 -37.60
N ASP A 323 3.18 -6.48 -38.70
CA ASP A 323 2.78 -7.66 -39.46
C ASP A 323 2.80 -8.95 -38.62
N LEU A 324 3.72 -9.05 -37.65
CA LEU A 324 3.88 -10.22 -36.80
C LEU A 324 3.06 -10.15 -35.50
N TYR A 325 2.89 -8.95 -34.92
CA TYR A 325 2.38 -8.79 -33.56
C TYR A 325 1.11 -7.98 -33.42
N MET A 326 0.60 -7.30 -34.45
CA MET A 326 -0.63 -6.46 -34.32
C MET A 326 -1.87 -7.25 -33.90
N HIS A 327 -1.91 -8.56 -34.15
CA HIS A 327 -2.95 -9.47 -33.68
C HIS A 327 -2.67 -10.09 -32.30
N LYS A 328 -1.67 -9.59 -31.57
CA LYS A 328 -1.31 -10.00 -30.20
C LYS A 328 -1.55 -8.84 -29.23
N LEU A 329 -2.10 -9.13 -28.05
CA LEU A 329 -2.42 -8.12 -27.04
C LEU A 329 -1.20 -7.35 -26.50
N CYS A 330 0.01 -7.91 -26.63
CA CYS A 330 1.24 -7.24 -26.19
C CYS A 330 1.68 -6.10 -27.12
N CYS A 331 1.15 -6.01 -28.35
CA CYS A 331 1.64 -5.09 -29.38
C CYS A 331 1.67 -3.63 -28.92
N PHE A 332 0.57 -3.14 -28.34
CA PHE A 332 0.52 -1.77 -27.83
C PHE A 332 1.58 -1.52 -26.75
N LEU A 333 1.65 -2.39 -25.73
CA LEU A 333 2.59 -2.25 -24.60
C LEU A 333 4.06 -2.34 -25.06
N ASP A 334 4.34 -3.17 -26.06
CA ASP A 334 5.66 -3.28 -26.68
C ASP A 334 6.08 -1.98 -27.39
N LEU A 335 5.13 -1.33 -28.06
CA LEU A 335 5.39 -0.11 -28.82
C LEU A 335 5.31 1.15 -27.96
N GLU A 336 4.65 1.11 -26.81
CA GLU A 336 4.37 2.27 -25.96
C GLU A 336 5.62 3.12 -25.68
N THR A 337 6.74 2.48 -25.31
CA THR A 337 8.00 3.20 -25.02
C THR A 337 8.57 3.87 -26.27
N PHE A 338 8.47 3.22 -27.43
CA PHE A 338 8.92 3.80 -28.69
C PHE A 338 8.05 4.99 -29.09
N LEU A 339 6.72 4.87 -28.95
CA LEU A 339 5.76 5.94 -29.21
C LEU A 339 6.01 7.15 -28.29
N LYS A 340 6.28 6.93 -27.00
CA LYS A 340 6.66 7.99 -26.03
C LYS A 340 7.94 8.73 -26.44
N ASN A 341 8.90 8.01 -27.01
CA ASN A 341 10.19 8.55 -27.43
C ASN A 341 10.16 9.15 -28.84
N GLU A 342 8.99 9.28 -29.47
CA GLU A 342 8.81 9.88 -30.80
C GLU A 342 9.77 9.27 -31.85
N PHE A 343 9.97 7.95 -31.81
CA PHE A 343 10.96 7.28 -32.66
C PHE A 343 10.70 7.51 -34.17
N LEU A 344 9.44 7.76 -34.54
CA LEU A 344 8.94 8.22 -35.83
C LEU A 344 7.93 9.35 -35.62
N PRO A 345 7.74 10.26 -36.62
CA PRO A 345 6.67 11.25 -36.61
C PRO A 345 5.29 10.61 -36.48
N LYS A 346 4.40 11.25 -35.71
CA LYS A 346 3.05 10.73 -35.42
C LYS A 346 2.24 10.50 -36.71
N GLU A 347 2.36 11.38 -37.69
CA GLU A 347 1.65 11.29 -38.98
C GLU A 347 2.07 10.03 -39.73
N THR A 348 3.37 9.72 -39.75
CA THR A 348 3.89 8.51 -40.39
C THR A 348 3.41 7.24 -39.69
N ILE A 349 3.33 7.24 -38.37
CA ILE A 349 2.81 6.07 -37.63
C ILE A 349 1.32 5.88 -37.92
N LEU A 350 0.53 6.97 -37.94
CA LEU A 350 -0.88 6.93 -38.29
C LEU A 350 -1.10 6.41 -39.72
N GLU A 351 -0.32 6.89 -40.69
CA GLU A 351 -0.35 6.36 -42.07
C GLU A 351 -0.11 4.84 -42.11
N ILE A 352 0.91 4.36 -41.39
CA ILE A 352 1.21 2.91 -41.31
C ILE A 352 0.05 2.15 -40.67
N LEU A 353 -0.57 2.69 -39.62
CA LEU A 353 -1.71 2.07 -38.97
C LEU A 353 -2.92 1.99 -39.90
N GLU A 354 -3.20 3.04 -40.66
CA GLU A 354 -4.28 3.05 -41.68
C GLU A 354 -3.98 2.06 -42.81
N GLU A 355 -2.73 1.98 -43.28
CA GLU A 355 -2.31 0.95 -44.25
C GLU A 355 -2.61 -0.47 -43.71
N LYS A 356 -2.29 -0.74 -42.43
CA LYS A 356 -2.58 -2.04 -41.80
C LYS A 356 -4.08 -2.26 -41.63
N TYR A 357 -4.81 -1.26 -41.16
CA TYR A 357 -6.26 -1.31 -40.99
C TYR A 357 -6.96 -1.73 -42.30
N ASN A 358 -6.57 -1.10 -43.41
CA ASN A 358 -7.05 -1.42 -44.75
C ASN A 358 -6.61 -2.81 -45.22
N LYS A 359 -5.35 -3.19 -44.99
CA LYS A 359 -4.81 -4.52 -45.34
C LYS A 359 -5.58 -5.67 -44.66
N PHE A 360 -6.07 -5.46 -43.45
CA PHE A 360 -6.87 -6.44 -42.71
C PHE A 360 -8.38 -6.38 -43.03
N GLU A 361 -8.78 -5.50 -43.95
CA GLU A 361 -10.16 -5.31 -44.41
C GLU A 361 -11.14 -5.07 -43.25
N LEU A 362 -10.73 -4.31 -42.24
CA LEU A 362 -11.52 -4.15 -41.01
C LEU A 362 -12.87 -3.44 -41.25
N ASP A 363 -12.98 -2.62 -42.29
CA ASP A 363 -14.24 -1.99 -42.69
C ASP A 363 -15.34 -2.99 -43.07
N SER A 364 -14.97 -4.15 -43.62
CA SER A 364 -15.92 -5.22 -43.96
C SER A 364 -16.68 -5.77 -42.75
N ILE A 365 -16.12 -5.61 -41.55
CA ILE A 365 -16.75 -6.01 -40.28
C ILE A 365 -17.93 -5.08 -39.97
N PHE A 366 -17.79 -3.81 -40.30
CA PHE A 366 -18.76 -2.77 -39.99
C PHE A 366 -19.86 -2.64 -41.03
N THR A 367 -19.59 -3.01 -42.29
CA THR A 367 -20.61 -3.13 -43.34
C THR A 367 -21.44 -4.40 -43.21
N GLY A 368 -20.96 -5.38 -42.42
CA GLY A 368 -21.63 -6.67 -42.20
C GLY A 368 -21.24 -7.74 -43.22
N ASP A 369 -20.32 -7.44 -44.13
CA ASP A 369 -19.81 -8.37 -45.14
C ASP A 369 -18.96 -9.50 -44.52
N LYS A 370 -18.32 -9.22 -43.36
CA LYS A 370 -17.50 -10.15 -42.59
C LYS A 370 -17.92 -10.16 -41.12
N LYS A 371 -17.97 -11.34 -40.49
CA LYS A 371 -18.07 -11.44 -39.01
C LYS A 371 -16.69 -11.28 -38.38
N ALA A 372 -16.59 -10.47 -37.34
CA ALA A 372 -15.34 -10.29 -36.60
C ALA A 372 -14.82 -11.61 -36.03
N THR A 373 -13.53 -11.85 -36.19
CA THR A 373 -12.77 -12.94 -35.55
C THR A 373 -12.02 -12.43 -34.30
N GLU A 374 -11.44 -13.34 -33.52
CA GLU A 374 -10.61 -12.99 -32.35
C GLU A 374 -9.38 -12.18 -32.75
N ASN A 375 -8.74 -12.51 -33.87
CA ASN A 375 -7.61 -11.73 -34.39
C ASN A 375 -8.04 -10.32 -34.79
N ASP A 376 -9.18 -10.18 -35.49
CA ASP A 376 -9.70 -8.86 -35.88
C ASP A 376 -9.99 -8.00 -34.64
N LEU A 377 -10.56 -8.60 -33.58
CA LEU A 377 -10.78 -7.93 -32.31
C LEU A 377 -9.47 -7.40 -31.72
N VAL A 378 -8.43 -8.23 -31.61
CA VAL A 378 -7.14 -7.81 -31.04
C VAL A 378 -6.47 -6.73 -31.90
N ILE A 379 -6.58 -6.82 -33.22
CA ILE A 379 -6.07 -5.80 -34.15
C ILE A 379 -6.80 -4.47 -33.92
N LEU A 380 -8.13 -4.47 -33.81
CA LEU A 380 -8.93 -3.27 -33.53
C LEU A 380 -8.55 -2.64 -32.19
N VAL A 381 -8.32 -3.45 -31.14
CA VAL A 381 -7.86 -2.98 -29.83
C VAL A 381 -6.50 -2.31 -29.94
N ASN A 382 -5.52 -2.95 -30.60
CA ASN A 382 -4.20 -2.35 -30.77
C ASN A 382 -4.25 -1.08 -31.64
N TYR A 383 -5.04 -1.10 -32.72
CA TYR A 383 -5.24 0.06 -33.59
C TYR A 383 -5.77 1.26 -32.82
N ILE A 384 -6.86 1.09 -32.06
CA ILE A 384 -7.47 2.20 -31.35
C ILE A 384 -6.57 2.72 -30.23
N LYS A 385 -5.89 1.83 -29.49
CA LYS A 385 -4.98 2.22 -28.39
C LYS A 385 -3.77 3.00 -28.90
N ILE A 386 -3.16 2.59 -30.01
CA ILE A 386 -2.05 3.35 -30.60
C ILE A 386 -2.57 4.71 -31.12
N LYS A 387 -3.77 4.73 -31.74
CA LYS A 387 -4.38 5.95 -32.27
C LYS A 387 -4.70 6.96 -31.16
N THR A 388 -5.35 6.55 -30.08
CA THR A 388 -5.64 7.43 -28.93
C THR A 388 -4.39 7.84 -28.19
N PHE A 389 -3.38 6.97 -28.12
CA PHE A 389 -2.09 7.32 -27.54
C PHE A 389 -1.44 8.50 -28.26
N LEU A 390 -1.53 8.53 -29.60
CA LEU A 390 -0.97 9.58 -30.47
C LEU A 390 -1.88 10.80 -30.61
N ILE A 391 -3.19 10.65 -30.45
CA ILE A 391 -4.20 11.72 -30.56
C ILE A 391 -5.13 11.68 -29.33
N PRO A 392 -4.67 12.15 -28.16
CA PRO A 392 -5.48 12.16 -26.94
C PRO A 392 -6.74 13.03 -27.06
N GLU A 393 -6.74 14.04 -27.93
CA GLU A 393 -7.90 14.92 -28.16
C GLU A 393 -9.11 14.16 -28.74
N SER A 394 -8.90 12.93 -29.22
CA SER A 394 -9.97 12.05 -29.69
C SER A 394 -11.05 11.79 -28.63
N PHE A 395 -10.70 11.78 -27.34
CA PHE A 395 -11.66 11.59 -26.25
C PHE A 395 -12.74 12.68 -26.19
N ASN A 396 -12.47 13.88 -26.74
CA ASN A 396 -13.43 14.98 -26.83
C ASN A 396 -14.44 14.81 -27.98
N SER A 397 -14.27 13.80 -28.84
CA SER A 397 -15.09 13.61 -30.03
C SER A 397 -16.24 12.64 -29.81
N LYS A 398 -17.47 13.08 -30.13
CA LYS A 398 -18.64 12.19 -30.18
C LYS A 398 -18.48 11.05 -31.20
N GLU A 399 -17.71 11.28 -32.26
CA GLU A 399 -17.41 10.26 -33.27
C GLU A 399 -16.54 9.15 -32.69
N PHE A 400 -15.57 9.50 -31.85
CA PHE A 400 -14.72 8.53 -31.15
C PHE A 400 -15.55 7.66 -30.20
N PHE A 401 -16.37 8.27 -29.34
CA PHE A 401 -17.34 7.56 -28.50
C PHE A 401 -18.18 6.56 -29.29
N THR A 402 -18.77 7.02 -30.40
CA THR A 402 -19.62 6.20 -31.26
C THR A 402 -18.85 5.04 -31.90
N THR A 403 -17.59 5.29 -32.28
CA THR A 403 -16.68 4.28 -32.83
C THR A 403 -16.38 3.18 -31.81
N CYS A 404 -16.05 3.55 -30.58
CA CYS A 404 -15.82 2.60 -29.49
C CYS A 404 -17.04 1.72 -29.22
N CYS A 405 -18.23 2.32 -29.09
CA CYS A 405 -19.48 1.57 -28.92
C CYS A 405 -19.74 0.61 -30.09
N LYS A 406 -19.50 1.06 -31.33
CA LYS A 406 -19.63 0.22 -32.53
C LYS A 406 -18.65 -0.95 -32.53
N TYR A 407 -17.39 -0.71 -32.15
CA TYR A 407 -16.35 -1.74 -32.07
C TYR A 407 -16.71 -2.81 -31.04
N PHE A 408 -17.20 -2.40 -29.86
CA PHE A 408 -17.72 -3.31 -28.86
C PHE A 408 -18.90 -4.13 -29.40
N ASP A 409 -19.86 -3.49 -30.06
CA ASP A 409 -21.06 -4.12 -30.56
C ASP A 409 -20.83 -5.21 -31.61
N VAL A 410 -19.92 -4.96 -32.57
CA VAL A 410 -19.63 -5.93 -33.64
C VAL A 410 -18.75 -7.08 -33.19
N THR A 411 -18.13 -6.97 -32.01
CA THR A 411 -17.24 -8.00 -31.46
C THR A 411 -17.86 -8.79 -30.31
N LYS A 412 -18.90 -8.27 -29.63
CA LYS A 412 -19.47 -8.89 -28.41
C LYS A 412 -19.98 -10.32 -28.56
N HIS A 413 -20.29 -10.78 -29.78
CA HIS A 413 -20.67 -12.19 -30.01
C HIS A 413 -19.51 -13.16 -29.74
N LEU A 414 -18.27 -12.69 -29.78
CA LEU A 414 -17.08 -13.49 -29.48
C LEU A 414 -17.05 -13.95 -28.02
N GLN A 415 -17.72 -13.23 -27.12
CA GLN A 415 -17.89 -13.67 -25.73
C GLN A 415 -18.60 -15.04 -25.62
N ASN A 416 -19.43 -15.41 -26.61
CA ASN A 416 -20.12 -16.70 -26.60
C ASN A 416 -19.18 -17.91 -26.74
N LYS A 417 -17.94 -17.67 -27.20
CA LYS A 417 -16.90 -18.70 -27.37
C LYS A 417 -15.82 -18.64 -26.29
N LEU A 418 -15.92 -17.67 -25.38
CA LEU A 418 -14.92 -17.40 -24.36
C LEU A 418 -14.91 -18.52 -23.32
N VAL A 419 -13.72 -18.99 -22.95
CA VAL A 419 -13.57 -19.87 -21.79
C VAL A 419 -13.87 -19.06 -20.52
N GLU A 420 -14.42 -19.72 -19.49
CA GLU A 420 -14.94 -19.05 -18.28
C GLU A 420 -13.97 -18.02 -17.66
N PHE A 421 -12.66 -18.26 -17.69
CA PHE A 421 -11.64 -17.40 -17.09
C PHE A 421 -10.83 -16.58 -18.09
N ASP A 422 -11.15 -16.67 -19.38
CA ASP A 422 -10.41 -15.92 -20.40
C ASP A 422 -10.84 -14.45 -20.42
N TYR A 423 -9.86 -13.59 -20.68
CA TYR A 423 -10.07 -12.16 -20.82
C TYR A 423 -10.67 -11.84 -22.20
N TYR A 424 -11.76 -11.07 -22.21
CA TYR A 424 -12.34 -10.51 -23.42
C TYR A 424 -11.84 -9.09 -23.64
N CYS A 425 -10.88 -8.91 -24.55
CA CYS A 425 -10.28 -7.60 -24.82
C CYS A 425 -11.20 -6.58 -25.49
N GLY A 426 -12.42 -6.95 -25.90
CA GLY A 426 -13.39 -5.96 -26.38
C GLY A 426 -13.86 -5.01 -25.28
N PHE A 427 -13.68 -5.35 -24.00
CA PHE A 427 -13.96 -4.43 -22.89
C PHE A 427 -13.07 -3.18 -22.89
N GLU A 428 -11.93 -3.19 -23.58
CA GLU A 428 -11.12 -2.00 -23.81
C GLU A 428 -11.93 -0.89 -24.50
N PHE A 429 -12.76 -1.26 -25.48
CA PHE A 429 -13.62 -0.29 -26.17
C PHE A 429 -14.69 0.29 -25.25
N LEU A 430 -15.20 -0.52 -24.32
CA LEU A 430 -16.21 -0.06 -23.37
C LEU A 430 -15.63 0.98 -22.42
N ILE A 431 -14.43 0.73 -21.88
CA ILE A 431 -13.74 1.69 -21.02
C ILE A 431 -13.40 2.97 -21.79
N LEU A 432 -12.84 2.87 -23.00
CA LEU A 432 -12.56 4.05 -23.85
C LEU A 432 -13.84 4.86 -24.16
N ALA A 433 -14.99 4.19 -24.35
CA ALA A 433 -16.26 4.86 -24.53
C ALA A 433 -16.72 5.58 -23.26
N ILE A 434 -16.57 4.96 -22.08
CA ILE A 434 -16.90 5.59 -20.80
C ILE A 434 -16.01 6.81 -20.54
N GLU A 435 -14.70 6.69 -20.74
CA GLU A 435 -13.75 7.79 -20.60
C GLU A 435 -14.07 8.95 -21.54
N SER A 436 -14.40 8.67 -22.80
CA SER A 436 -14.82 9.68 -23.76
C SER A 436 -16.14 10.33 -23.36
N TYR A 437 -17.12 9.55 -22.90
CA TYR A 437 -18.40 10.08 -22.42
C TYR A 437 -18.22 11.05 -21.24
N LEU A 438 -17.40 10.67 -20.25
CA LEU A 438 -17.08 11.51 -19.10
C LEU A 438 -16.35 12.79 -19.51
N THR A 439 -15.41 12.67 -20.45
CA THR A 439 -14.67 13.81 -21.00
C THR A 439 -15.59 14.80 -21.72
N ILE A 440 -16.47 14.30 -22.59
CA ILE A 440 -17.42 15.14 -23.35
C ILE A 440 -18.44 15.83 -22.42
N ASN A 441 -18.83 15.15 -21.33
CA ASN A 441 -19.89 15.62 -20.43
C ASN A 441 -19.37 16.15 -19.09
N GLU A 442 -18.10 16.55 -18.97
CA GLU A 442 -17.46 16.96 -17.70
C GLU A 442 -18.34 17.84 -16.79
N ASN A 443 -19.07 18.80 -17.38
CA ASN A 443 -19.89 19.76 -16.64
C ASN A 443 -21.29 19.26 -16.24
N ASN A 444 -21.72 18.10 -16.73
CA ASN A 444 -23.07 17.53 -16.53
C ASN A 444 -23.04 16.20 -15.75
N ILE A 445 -21.97 15.95 -15.02
CA ILE A 445 -21.79 14.72 -14.24
C ILE A 445 -22.46 14.88 -12.87
N ASP A 446 -23.30 13.91 -12.52
CA ASP A 446 -24.08 13.88 -11.29
C ASP A 446 -24.19 12.46 -10.69
N ASN A 447 -24.98 12.28 -9.64
CA ASN A 447 -25.18 10.96 -9.03
C ASN A 447 -25.87 9.97 -9.99
N GLN A 448 -26.77 10.47 -10.85
CA GLN A 448 -27.44 9.64 -11.87
C GLN A 448 -26.43 9.05 -12.86
N THR A 449 -25.35 9.78 -13.15
CA THR A 449 -24.25 9.32 -14.00
C THR A 449 -23.58 8.06 -13.44
N TYR A 450 -23.31 7.99 -12.13
CA TYR A 450 -22.78 6.77 -11.49
C TYR A 450 -23.74 5.59 -11.65
N LEU A 451 -25.03 5.79 -11.41
CA LEU A 451 -26.05 4.74 -11.53
C LEU A 451 -26.17 4.19 -12.96
N ASN A 452 -26.14 5.08 -13.95
CA ASN A 452 -26.18 4.71 -15.36
C ASN A 452 -24.95 3.87 -15.75
N LEU A 453 -23.75 4.28 -15.33
CA LEU A 453 -22.51 3.55 -15.63
C LEU A 453 -22.43 2.20 -14.88
N ILE A 454 -22.93 2.12 -13.63
CA ILE A 454 -23.09 0.86 -12.91
C ILE A 454 -23.91 -0.13 -13.74
N ILE A 455 -25.04 0.31 -14.30
CA ILE A 455 -25.90 -0.54 -15.13
C ILE A 455 -25.19 -1.00 -16.41
N VAL A 456 -24.40 -0.13 -17.06
CA VAL A 456 -23.59 -0.49 -18.24
C VAL A 456 -22.58 -1.58 -17.92
N LEU A 457 -21.86 -1.46 -16.79
CA LEU A 457 -20.84 -2.43 -16.39
C LEU A 457 -21.46 -3.74 -15.90
N GLU A 458 -22.54 -3.69 -15.10
CA GLU A 458 -23.28 -4.89 -14.67
C GLU A 458 -23.80 -5.68 -15.87
N ASN A 459 -24.40 -5.01 -16.86
CA ASN A 459 -24.84 -5.66 -18.10
C ASN A 459 -23.68 -6.38 -18.83
N SER A 460 -22.50 -5.76 -18.84
CA SER A 460 -21.30 -6.29 -19.50
C SER A 460 -20.72 -7.50 -18.75
N LEU A 461 -20.83 -7.52 -17.42
CA LEU A 461 -20.32 -8.59 -16.55
C LEU A 461 -21.24 -9.81 -16.49
N ILE A 462 -22.49 -9.76 -16.98
CA ILE A 462 -23.40 -10.92 -17.02
C ILE A 462 -22.75 -12.13 -17.70
N ARG A 463 -21.98 -11.89 -18.77
CA ARG A 463 -21.35 -12.95 -19.58
C ARG A 463 -19.92 -13.27 -19.18
N ASN A 464 -19.21 -12.32 -18.58
CA ASN A 464 -17.84 -12.51 -18.10
C ASN A 464 -17.67 -11.94 -16.69
N LYS A 465 -18.21 -12.67 -15.71
CA LYS A 465 -18.22 -12.26 -14.29
C LYS A 465 -16.83 -12.14 -13.66
N TYR A 466 -15.79 -12.72 -14.26
CA TYR A 466 -14.44 -12.73 -13.71
C TYR A 466 -13.56 -11.60 -14.23
N GLU A 467 -14.07 -10.77 -15.14
CA GLU A 467 -13.24 -9.72 -15.70
C GLU A 467 -12.94 -8.62 -14.67
N PHE A 468 -11.69 -8.56 -14.24
CA PHE A 468 -11.32 -7.80 -13.06
C PHE A 468 -11.26 -6.29 -13.29
N HIS A 469 -10.94 -5.80 -14.50
CA HIS A 469 -10.90 -4.35 -14.73
C HIS A 469 -12.29 -3.74 -14.56
N LEU A 470 -13.32 -4.35 -15.17
CA LEU A 470 -14.69 -3.87 -15.03
C LEU A 470 -15.20 -4.01 -13.59
N GLN A 471 -14.83 -5.09 -12.90
CA GLN A 471 -15.15 -5.29 -11.48
C GLN A 471 -14.53 -4.19 -10.60
N LEU A 472 -13.28 -3.79 -10.85
CA LEU A 472 -12.62 -2.70 -10.13
C LEU A 472 -13.27 -1.36 -10.43
N TRP A 473 -13.52 -1.03 -11.70
CA TRP A 473 -14.27 0.19 -12.07
C TRP A 473 -15.63 0.23 -11.38
N LEU A 474 -16.35 -0.89 -11.39
CA LEU A 474 -17.64 -1.04 -10.73
C LEU A 474 -17.55 -0.85 -9.21
N ALA A 475 -16.49 -1.32 -8.56
CA ALA A 475 -16.27 -1.10 -7.14
C ALA A 475 -16.09 0.40 -6.80
N HIS A 476 -15.37 1.14 -7.63
CA HIS A 476 -15.24 2.60 -7.46
C HIS A 476 -16.57 3.31 -7.69
N LEU A 477 -17.32 2.97 -8.74
CA LEU A 477 -18.64 3.54 -8.99
C LEU A 477 -19.59 3.27 -7.81
N TYR A 478 -19.65 2.03 -7.32
CA TYR A 478 -20.45 1.69 -6.13
C TYR A 478 -20.00 2.45 -4.89
N SER A 479 -18.70 2.70 -4.74
CA SER A 479 -18.16 3.46 -3.61
C SER A 479 -18.65 4.91 -3.58
N GLN A 480 -19.08 5.47 -4.71
CA GLN A 480 -19.71 6.81 -4.77
C GLN A 480 -21.20 6.79 -4.45
N THR A 481 -21.78 5.59 -4.32
CA THR A 481 -23.20 5.40 -3.98
C THR A 481 -23.37 4.88 -2.55
N ASN A 482 -24.62 4.85 -2.10
CA ASN A 482 -24.99 4.26 -0.82
C ASN A 482 -25.11 2.72 -0.86
N LEU A 483 -24.54 2.07 -1.87
CA LEU A 483 -24.67 0.63 -2.13
C LEU A 483 -23.38 -0.10 -1.72
N SER A 484 -23.34 -0.57 -0.48
CA SER A 484 -22.15 -1.22 0.09
C SER A 484 -22.08 -2.73 -0.11
N ALA A 485 -23.23 -3.42 -0.23
CA ALA A 485 -23.28 -4.87 -0.39
C ALA A 485 -22.58 -5.37 -1.68
N PRO A 486 -22.70 -4.69 -2.84
CA PRO A 486 -21.96 -5.06 -4.04
C PRO A 486 -20.45 -5.07 -3.86
N LEU A 487 -19.88 -4.20 -3.03
CA LEU A 487 -18.43 -4.15 -2.80
C LEU A 487 -17.91 -5.47 -2.21
N THR A 488 -18.67 -6.07 -1.28
CA THR A 488 -18.32 -7.37 -0.68
C THR A 488 -18.40 -8.48 -1.73
N ARG A 489 -19.46 -8.49 -2.56
CA ARG A 489 -19.59 -9.45 -3.66
C ARG A 489 -18.42 -9.35 -4.64
N ILE A 490 -18.04 -8.13 -5.03
CA ILE A 490 -16.95 -7.92 -5.99
C ILE A 490 -15.63 -8.40 -5.37
N PHE A 491 -15.35 -8.03 -4.12
CA PHE A 491 -14.16 -8.48 -3.39
C PHE A 491 -14.03 -10.02 -3.35
N GLU A 492 -15.14 -10.71 -3.08
CA GLU A 492 -15.19 -12.18 -3.06
C GLU A 492 -15.03 -12.80 -4.45
N VAL A 493 -15.65 -12.22 -5.48
CA VAL A 493 -15.52 -12.67 -6.88
C VAL A 493 -14.07 -12.59 -7.36
N LEU A 494 -13.37 -11.49 -7.00
CA LEU A 494 -11.96 -11.29 -7.31
C LEU A 494 -11.01 -12.12 -6.44
N LYS A 495 -11.53 -12.78 -5.39
CA LYS A 495 -10.78 -13.64 -4.45
C LYS A 495 -9.56 -12.92 -3.85
N ILE A 496 -9.73 -11.65 -3.47
CA ILE A 496 -8.67 -10.83 -2.88
C ILE A 496 -8.18 -11.46 -1.57
N LYS A 497 -6.89 -11.81 -1.49
CA LYS A 497 -6.30 -12.51 -0.34
C LYS A 497 -4.81 -12.19 -0.15
N ASN A 498 -4.29 -12.49 1.04
CA ASN A 498 -2.88 -12.33 1.40
C ASN A 498 -2.40 -10.91 1.10
N LEU A 499 -1.27 -10.74 0.39
CA LEU A 499 -0.70 -9.44 0.05
C LEU A 499 -1.66 -8.53 -0.72
N GLN A 500 -2.62 -9.09 -1.48
CA GLN A 500 -3.62 -8.28 -2.18
C GLN A 500 -4.53 -7.50 -1.22
N ILE A 501 -4.62 -7.91 0.06
CA ILE A 501 -5.28 -7.12 1.08
C ILE A 501 -4.57 -5.77 1.22
N ASP A 502 -3.25 -5.76 1.40
CA ASP A 502 -2.47 -4.53 1.59
C ASP A 502 -2.51 -3.62 0.34
N THR A 503 -2.54 -4.21 -0.86
CA THR A 503 -2.45 -3.47 -2.12
C THR A 503 -3.81 -3.10 -2.71
N LEU A 504 -4.89 -3.84 -2.44
CA LEU A 504 -6.19 -3.66 -3.13
C LEU A 504 -7.39 -3.45 -2.20
N SER A 505 -7.32 -3.73 -0.89
CA SER A 505 -8.52 -3.67 -0.05
C SER A 505 -9.12 -2.26 0.03
N THR A 506 -8.28 -1.23 -0.04
CA THR A 506 -8.69 0.18 -0.01
C THR A 506 -9.64 0.57 -1.15
N HIS A 507 -9.62 -0.14 -2.29
CA HIS A 507 -10.61 0.04 -3.36
C HIS A 507 -12.04 -0.34 -2.95
N PHE A 508 -12.21 -1.10 -1.87
CA PHE A 508 -13.49 -1.62 -1.40
C PHE A 508 -13.86 -1.12 -0.01
N THR A 509 -12.86 -0.82 0.82
CA THR A 509 -13.07 -0.45 2.23
C THR A 509 -13.12 1.05 2.45
N ASN A 510 -12.97 1.89 1.42
CA ASN A 510 -12.99 3.34 1.58
C ASN A 510 -14.36 3.84 2.09
N HIS A 511 -14.32 4.53 3.22
CA HIS A 511 -15.48 5.03 3.98
C HIS A 511 -16.52 3.96 4.32
N ILE A 512 -16.12 2.69 4.38
CA ILE A 512 -17.10 1.61 4.50
C ILE A 512 -17.76 1.59 5.88
N ALA A 513 -17.03 1.99 6.93
CA ALA A 513 -17.57 2.10 8.30
C ALA A 513 -18.67 3.17 8.43
N THR A 514 -18.65 4.19 7.56
CA THR A 514 -19.68 5.25 7.49
C THR A 514 -20.70 5.02 6.38
N LYS A 515 -20.73 3.82 5.79
CA LYS A 515 -21.77 3.38 4.85
C LYS A 515 -22.65 2.28 5.42
N THR A 516 -22.07 1.37 6.20
CA THR A 516 -22.80 0.27 6.83
C THR A 516 -22.09 -0.25 8.09
N HIS A 517 -22.88 -0.76 9.04
CA HIS A 517 -22.38 -1.44 10.24
C HIS A 517 -22.06 -2.92 10.03
N ASN A 518 -22.63 -3.54 8.99
CA ASN A 518 -22.50 -4.98 8.76
C ASN A 518 -21.57 -5.24 7.57
N ASN A 519 -20.27 -5.09 7.81
CA ASN A 519 -19.26 -5.27 6.78
C ASN A 519 -18.09 -6.14 7.25
N ASP A 520 -17.97 -7.31 6.64
CA ASP A 520 -16.91 -8.27 6.95
C ASP A 520 -15.55 -7.88 6.36
N LEU A 521 -15.49 -6.97 5.36
CA LEU A 521 -14.25 -6.57 4.69
C LEU A 521 -13.26 -5.90 5.65
N ILE A 522 -13.74 -5.05 6.58
CA ILE A 522 -12.88 -4.47 7.62
C ILE A 522 -12.25 -5.58 8.46
N SER A 523 -13.04 -6.58 8.85
CA SER A 523 -12.57 -7.69 9.67
C SER A 523 -11.58 -8.59 8.93
N ILE A 524 -11.80 -8.84 7.64
CA ILE A 524 -10.90 -9.60 6.77
C ILE A 524 -9.55 -8.87 6.66
N ALA A 525 -9.59 -7.57 6.37
CA ALA A 525 -8.39 -6.75 6.27
C ALA A 525 -7.62 -6.69 7.60
N TYR A 526 -8.33 -6.48 8.72
CA TYR A 526 -7.69 -6.41 10.04
C TYR A 526 -7.03 -7.73 10.44
N ASN A 527 -7.71 -8.86 10.20
CA ASN A 527 -7.19 -10.19 10.50
C ASN A 527 -5.92 -10.52 9.70
N PHE A 528 -5.79 -10.03 8.47
CA PHE A 528 -4.56 -10.20 7.69
C PHE A 528 -3.35 -9.60 8.42
N TYR A 529 -3.44 -8.38 8.96
CA TYR A 529 -2.33 -7.77 9.69
C TYR A 529 -2.10 -8.45 11.06
N ASP A 530 -3.16 -8.63 11.84
CA ASP A 530 -3.08 -9.16 13.22
C ASP A 530 -2.63 -10.63 13.26
N ARG A 531 -3.05 -11.44 12.28
CA ARG A 531 -2.81 -12.90 12.30
C ARG A 531 -1.77 -13.36 11.29
N ASN A 532 -1.76 -12.83 10.08
CA ASN A 532 -0.84 -13.30 9.04
C ASN A 532 0.46 -12.53 9.08
N VAL A 533 0.44 -11.20 8.91
CA VAL A 533 1.65 -10.37 8.87
C VAL A 533 2.48 -10.52 10.14
N ALA A 534 1.85 -10.35 11.31
CA ALA A 534 2.54 -10.39 12.59
C ALA A 534 3.18 -11.77 12.91
N ASN A 535 2.63 -12.87 12.40
CA ASN A 535 3.10 -14.22 12.73
C ASN A 535 3.93 -14.88 11.63
N GLU A 536 3.77 -14.50 10.36
CA GLU A 536 4.44 -15.15 9.23
C GLU A 536 5.75 -14.45 8.84
N LEU A 537 5.81 -13.11 8.86
CA LEU A 537 6.97 -12.38 8.34
C LEU A 537 8.23 -12.46 9.22
N PRO A 538 8.16 -12.36 10.56
CA PRO A 538 9.36 -12.50 11.38
C PRO A 538 10.04 -13.87 11.21
N PRO A 539 9.32 -15.01 11.24
CA PRO A 539 9.91 -16.32 10.92
C PRO A 539 10.49 -16.42 9.51
N MET A 540 9.90 -15.78 8.50
CA MET A 540 10.47 -15.76 7.14
C MET A 540 11.82 -15.04 7.10
N ILE A 541 11.97 -13.93 7.82
CA ILE A 541 13.27 -13.24 7.95
C ILE A 541 14.27 -14.14 8.67
N MET A 542 13.87 -14.76 9.79
CA MET A 542 14.74 -15.72 10.51
C MET A 542 15.17 -16.89 9.62
N SER A 543 14.28 -17.41 8.79
CA SER A 543 14.58 -18.47 7.81
C SER A 543 15.62 -18.02 6.78
N CYS A 544 15.63 -16.75 6.38
CA CYS A 544 16.67 -16.23 5.47
C CYS A 544 18.07 -16.31 6.09
N PHE A 545 18.15 -16.07 7.40
CA PHE A 545 19.39 -16.22 8.15
C PHE A 545 19.77 -17.70 8.29
N GLU A 546 18.85 -18.53 8.79
CA GLU A 546 19.09 -19.96 9.04
C GLU A 546 19.46 -20.74 7.77
N ASN A 547 18.91 -20.36 6.62
CA ASN A 547 19.19 -20.98 5.32
C ASN A 547 20.24 -20.23 4.47
N CYS A 548 20.88 -19.18 5.01
CA CYS A 548 21.89 -18.40 4.31
C CYS A 548 21.44 -17.80 2.95
N THR A 549 20.17 -17.43 2.80
CA THR A 549 19.62 -16.83 1.56
C THR A 549 19.80 -15.31 1.56
N PHE A 550 21.05 -14.84 1.59
CA PHE A 550 21.39 -13.43 1.82
C PHE A 550 20.93 -12.49 0.71
N SER A 551 20.89 -12.95 -0.55
CA SER A 551 20.39 -12.15 -1.68
C SER A 551 18.95 -11.69 -1.51
N LYS A 552 18.14 -12.39 -0.72
CA LYS A 552 16.73 -12.05 -0.46
C LYS A 552 16.48 -11.39 0.89
N LEU A 553 17.48 -11.41 1.78
CA LEU A 553 17.34 -10.92 3.17
C LEU A 553 16.87 -9.46 3.22
N LYS A 554 17.51 -8.57 2.46
CA LYS A 554 17.10 -7.16 2.37
C LYS A 554 15.65 -7.03 1.94
N GLY A 555 15.25 -7.74 0.89
CA GLY A 555 13.90 -7.71 0.36
C GLY A 555 12.85 -8.15 1.38
N PHE A 556 13.11 -9.19 2.17
CA PHE A 556 12.18 -9.62 3.24
C PHE A 556 12.08 -8.62 4.39
N ILE A 557 13.19 -7.99 4.79
CA ILE A 557 13.17 -6.94 5.83
C ILE A 557 12.40 -5.71 5.35
N GLU A 558 12.71 -5.21 4.15
CA GLU A 558 12.00 -4.08 3.55
C GLU A 558 10.51 -4.41 3.35
N PHE A 559 10.17 -5.62 2.91
CA PHE A 559 8.80 -6.06 2.75
C PHE A 559 8.02 -6.06 4.07
N LYS A 560 8.59 -6.61 5.15
CA LYS A 560 7.96 -6.58 6.48
C LYS A 560 7.69 -5.14 6.94
N ILE A 561 8.69 -4.28 6.84
CA ILE A 561 8.57 -2.87 7.24
C ILE A 561 7.48 -2.17 6.42
N ARG A 562 7.47 -2.37 5.10
CA ARG A 562 6.50 -1.75 4.20
C ARG A 562 5.07 -2.16 4.48
N VAL A 563 4.82 -3.44 4.79
CA VAL A 563 3.48 -3.95 5.09
C VAL A 563 3.01 -3.57 6.50
N GLU A 564 3.89 -3.66 7.51
CA GLU A 564 3.54 -3.29 8.89
C GLU A 564 3.30 -1.79 9.06
N ASN A 565 3.99 -0.96 8.27
CA ASN A 565 3.87 0.50 8.30
C ASN A 565 3.16 1.04 7.05
N SER A 566 2.15 0.32 6.55
CA SER A 566 1.41 0.74 5.36
C SER A 566 0.23 1.67 5.67
N VAL A 567 -0.12 2.51 4.69
CA VAL A 567 -1.35 3.32 4.69
C VAL A 567 -2.58 2.43 4.90
N THR A 568 -2.66 1.31 4.18
CA THR A 568 -3.80 0.37 4.26
C THR A 568 -3.96 -0.24 5.65
N HIS A 569 -2.85 -0.59 6.31
CA HIS A 569 -2.87 -1.14 7.67
C HIS A 569 -3.48 -0.13 8.65
N TYR A 570 -2.93 1.09 8.69
CA TYR A 570 -3.41 2.11 9.62
C TYR A 570 -4.82 2.57 9.28
N TYR A 571 -5.18 2.64 7.99
CA TYR A 571 -6.56 2.90 7.59
C TYR A 571 -7.53 1.84 8.11
N THR A 572 -7.16 0.56 8.00
CA THR A 572 -7.96 -0.56 8.49
C THR A 572 -8.15 -0.49 10.00
N VAL A 573 -7.11 -0.11 10.75
CA VAL A 573 -7.20 0.14 12.20
C VAL A 573 -8.20 1.25 12.51
N LEU A 574 -8.14 2.38 11.79
CA LEU A 574 -9.04 3.52 11.98
C LEU A 574 -10.51 3.14 11.65
N GLN A 575 -10.74 2.44 10.54
CA GLN A 575 -12.07 1.92 10.19
C GLN A 575 -12.58 0.92 11.23
N THR A 576 -11.69 0.12 11.83
CA THR A 576 -12.05 -0.82 12.92
C THR A 576 -12.46 -0.08 14.19
N ILE A 577 -11.77 1.01 14.56
CA ILE A 577 -12.14 1.88 15.68
C ILE A 577 -13.53 2.46 15.45
N GLN A 578 -13.75 3.08 14.29
CA GLN A 578 -15.02 3.71 13.94
C GLN A 578 -16.18 2.70 13.92
N ASN A 579 -16.00 1.55 13.27
CA ASN A 579 -17.01 0.50 13.24
C ASN A 579 -17.32 -0.05 14.64
N SER A 580 -16.29 -0.23 15.49
CA SER A 580 -16.47 -0.66 16.88
C SER A 580 -17.20 0.36 17.72
N ARG A 581 -16.95 1.66 17.50
CA ARG A 581 -17.62 2.76 18.19
C ARG A 581 -19.07 2.85 17.78
N LEU A 582 -19.38 2.70 16.49
CA LEU A 582 -20.73 2.70 15.91
C LEU A 582 -21.54 1.42 16.20
N GLY A 583 -20.87 0.31 16.47
CA GLY A 583 -21.48 -0.96 16.89
C GLY A 583 -22.18 -0.91 18.25
N LYS A 584 -22.83 -2.01 18.65
CA LYS A 584 -23.61 -2.13 19.89
C LYS A 584 -22.81 -2.57 21.13
N SER A 585 -21.50 -2.75 21.02
CA SER A 585 -20.68 -3.30 22.11
C SER A 585 -20.41 -2.28 23.23
N SER A 586 -20.71 -2.64 24.48
CA SER A 586 -20.42 -1.85 25.67
C SER A 586 -18.93 -1.75 25.99
N ASP A 587 -18.13 -2.70 25.51
CA ASP A 587 -16.71 -2.88 25.88
C ASP A 587 -15.76 -2.31 24.80
N SER A 588 -16.29 -1.54 23.86
CA SER A 588 -15.56 -0.98 22.72
C SER A 588 -14.40 -0.08 23.15
N VAL A 589 -14.60 0.79 24.15
CA VAL A 589 -13.56 1.73 24.61
C VAL A 589 -12.32 1.01 25.14
N GLN A 590 -12.50 0.01 26.01
CA GLN A 590 -11.37 -0.74 26.58
C GLN A 590 -10.62 -1.51 25.49
N THR A 591 -11.37 -2.14 24.58
CA THR A 591 -10.80 -2.88 23.45
C THR A 591 -9.97 -1.97 22.55
N ILE A 592 -10.52 -0.81 22.18
CA ILE A 592 -9.85 0.22 21.36
C ILE A 592 -8.54 0.67 22.01
N THR A 593 -8.60 1.06 23.28
CA THR A 593 -7.42 1.53 24.03
C THR A 593 -6.34 0.46 24.16
N GLN A 594 -6.71 -0.81 24.31
CA GLN A 594 -5.73 -1.90 24.50
C GLN A 594 -5.11 -2.41 23.20
N ASN A 595 -5.87 -2.46 22.11
CA ASN A 595 -5.45 -3.14 20.88
C ASN A 595 -5.08 -2.17 19.76
N GLN A 596 -5.90 -1.14 19.50
CA GLN A 596 -5.72 -0.26 18.34
C GLN A 596 -4.87 0.97 18.65
N ILE A 597 -5.04 1.60 19.82
CA ILE A 597 -4.27 2.81 20.19
C ILE A 597 -2.75 2.60 20.19
N PRO A 598 -2.19 1.48 20.68
CA PRO A 598 -0.74 1.24 20.58
C PRO A 598 -0.21 1.24 19.14
N ILE A 599 -1.02 0.74 18.19
CA ILE A 599 -0.67 0.73 16.76
C ILE A 599 -0.65 2.16 16.21
N LEU A 600 -1.65 2.98 16.55
CA LEU A 600 -1.72 4.38 16.15
C LEU A 600 -0.59 5.23 16.75
N LYS A 601 -0.18 4.96 18.00
CA LYS A 601 1.00 5.60 18.61
C LYS A 601 2.27 5.28 17.84
N ASN A 602 2.43 4.04 17.38
CA ASN A 602 3.55 3.66 16.52
C ASN A 602 3.50 4.39 15.17
N ALA A 603 2.33 4.46 14.55
CA ALA A 603 2.12 5.20 13.31
C ALA A 603 2.54 6.68 13.45
N TYR A 604 2.07 7.36 14.51
CA TYR A 604 2.45 8.75 14.78
C TYR A 604 3.95 8.93 15.00
N ARG A 605 4.60 8.01 15.75
CA ARG A 605 6.06 8.04 15.94
C ARG A 605 6.80 7.98 14.61
N ILE A 606 6.36 7.13 13.69
CA ILE A 606 6.95 7.01 12.35
C ILE A 606 6.71 8.28 11.53
N MET A 607 5.47 8.82 11.52
CA MET A 607 5.15 10.08 10.84
C MET A 607 6.05 11.24 11.31
N LYS A 608 6.35 11.30 12.61
CA LYS A 608 7.23 12.31 13.20
C LYS A 608 8.69 12.19 12.81
N LEU A 609 9.17 10.98 12.50
CA LEU A 609 10.56 10.80 12.06
C LEU A 609 10.78 11.46 10.69
N ASN A 610 9.76 11.40 9.81
CA ASN A 610 9.76 12.00 8.47
C ASN A 610 11.08 11.76 7.71
N GLY A 611 11.61 10.54 7.82
CA GLY A 611 12.89 10.14 7.23
C GLY A 611 12.72 9.56 5.84
N SER A 612 13.82 9.49 5.07
CA SER A 612 13.78 8.90 3.73
C SER A 612 13.90 7.37 3.76
N ASP A 613 14.51 6.84 4.83
CA ASP A 613 14.76 5.43 5.08
C ASP A 613 13.45 4.63 5.23
N VAL A 614 13.54 3.32 4.93
CA VAL A 614 12.38 2.44 4.89
C VAL A 614 11.65 2.32 6.23
N ASP A 615 12.36 2.33 7.36
CA ASP A 615 11.82 2.23 8.72
C ASP A 615 11.40 3.57 9.32
N LEU A 616 11.60 4.69 8.61
CA LEU A 616 11.31 6.05 9.09
C LEU A 616 10.13 6.73 8.41
N LYS A 617 9.36 5.98 7.61
CA LYS A 617 8.20 6.50 6.89
C LYS A 617 7.06 5.49 6.80
N ILE A 618 5.88 6.02 6.52
CA ILE A 618 4.71 5.25 6.15
C ILE A 618 4.75 4.95 4.66
N HIS A 619 4.33 3.75 4.28
CA HIS A 619 4.36 3.29 2.89
C HIS A 619 2.97 3.23 2.30
N ASP A 620 2.77 3.84 1.14
CA ASP A 620 1.58 3.58 0.33
C ASP A 620 1.89 2.43 -0.63
N ASN A 621 1.40 1.24 -0.30
CA ASN A 621 1.52 0.05 -1.15
C ASN A 621 0.25 -0.18 -2.02
N SER A 622 -0.72 0.74 -1.97
CA SER A 622 -1.96 0.61 -2.74
C SER A 622 -1.66 0.60 -4.24
N ASP A 623 -2.28 -0.32 -4.98
CA ASP A 623 -2.11 -0.40 -6.43
C ASP A 623 -2.96 0.67 -7.12
N ARG A 624 -2.37 1.84 -7.34
CA ARG A 624 -3.02 2.95 -8.06
C ARG A 624 -3.02 2.78 -9.58
N LYS A 625 -2.41 1.71 -10.11
CA LYS A 625 -2.24 1.51 -11.56
C LYS A 625 -3.23 0.49 -12.13
N ILE A 626 -3.58 -0.53 -11.36
CA ILE A 626 -4.38 -1.65 -11.85
C ILE A 626 -5.77 -1.24 -12.37
N LEU A 627 -6.38 -0.19 -11.77
CA LEU A 627 -7.65 0.37 -12.25
C LEU A 627 -7.55 0.88 -13.69
N TRP A 628 -6.41 1.45 -14.03
CA TRP A 628 -6.11 2.06 -15.32
C TRP A 628 -5.32 1.12 -16.24
N ALA A 629 -5.19 -0.16 -15.89
CA ALA A 629 -4.55 -1.18 -16.72
C ALA A 629 -5.44 -1.69 -17.88
N CYS A 630 -6.45 -0.89 -18.25
CA CYS A 630 -7.38 -1.07 -19.37
C CYS A 630 -7.53 0.26 -20.13
N GLY A 631 -8.28 0.25 -21.23
CA GLY A 631 -8.35 1.38 -22.15
C GLY A 631 -7.02 1.59 -22.86
N ASP A 632 -6.48 2.80 -22.82
CA ASP A 632 -5.18 3.16 -23.40
C ASP A 632 -4.01 3.14 -22.40
N HIS A 633 -4.23 2.57 -21.20
CA HIS A 633 -3.27 2.52 -20.09
C HIS A 633 -2.80 3.89 -19.57
N LYS A 634 -3.54 4.97 -19.85
CA LYS A 634 -3.27 6.30 -19.30
C LYS A 634 -4.32 6.67 -18.28
N VAL A 635 -3.91 7.54 -17.36
CA VAL A 635 -4.82 8.18 -16.42
C VAL A 635 -5.23 9.51 -17.03
N HIS A 636 -6.49 9.62 -17.43
CA HIS A 636 -7.07 10.86 -17.95
C HIS A 636 -7.68 11.68 -16.82
N GLU A 637 -7.40 12.99 -16.78
CA GLU A 637 -7.74 13.85 -15.65
C GLU A 637 -9.25 13.85 -15.31
N ILE A 638 -10.11 14.00 -16.32
CA ILE A 638 -11.57 14.07 -16.13
C ILE A 638 -12.13 12.73 -15.62
N PRO A 639 -11.89 11.58 -16.30
CA PRO A 639 -12.28 10.27 -15.77
C PRO A 639 -11.71 9.98 -14.38
N GLN A 640 -10.45 10.34 -14.12
CA GLN A 640 -9.84 10.16 -12.80
C GLN A 640 -10.56 10.96 -11.73
N LYS A 641 -10.83 12.24 -11.96
CA LYS A 641 -11.53 13.11 -11.01
C LYS A 641 -12.93 12.61 -10.68
N PHE A 642 -13.60 11.99 -11.65
CA PHE A 642 -14.91 11.36 -11.45
C PHE A 642 -14.82 10.08 -10.60
N ILE A 643 -14.01 9.11 -11.05
CA ILE A 643 -13.89 7.79 -10.41
C ILE A 643 -13.25 7.91 -9.02
N GLU A 644 -12.17 8.66 -8.92
CA GLU A 644 -11.41 8.92 -7.70
C GLU A 644 -11.87 10.22 -7.00
N SER A 645 -13.18 10.49 -7.01
CA SER A 645 -13.77 11.52 -6.12
C SER A 645 -13.80 11.02 -4.66
N THR A 646 -14.29 11.83 -3.72
CA THR A 646 -14.13 11.66 -2.25
C THR A 646 -14.26 10.22 -1.73
N PHE A 647 -15.25 9.45 -2.18
CA PHE A 647 -15.52 8.09 -1.64
C PHE A 647 -14.88 6.94 -2.44
N GLY A 648 -14.32 7.22 -3.61
CA GLY A 648 -13.63 6.25 -4.48
C GLY A 648 -12.12 6.50 -4.55
N CYS A 649 -11.65 7.68 -4.12
CA CYS A 649 -10.23 7.95 -4.08
C CYS A 649 -9.52 7.04 -3.07
N LEU A 650 -8.34 6.57 -3.43
CA LEU A 650 -7.51 5.82 -2.51
C LEU A 650 -6.90 6.76 -1.46
N VAL A 651 -7.10 6.41 -0.19
CA VAL A 651 -6.61 7.17 0.97
C VAL A 651 -5.11 7.45 0.89
N ASP A 652 -4.70 8.62 1.38
CA ASP A 652 -3.30 9.06 1.39
C ASP A 652 -2.76 9.20 2.82
N VAL A 653 -1.45 9.44 2.94
CA VAL A 653 -0.77 9.56 4.24
C VAL A 653 -1.32 10.73 5.07
N LYS A 654 -1.72 11.86 4.44
CA LYS A 654 -2.24 13.03 5.16
C LYS A 654 -3.59 12.73 5.80
N TYR A 655 -4.46 12.02 5.09
CA TYR A 655 -5.75 11.57 5.63
C TYR A 655 -5.53 10.62 6.82
N ILE A 656 -4.61 9.65 6.70
CA ILE A 656 -4.27 8.75 7.81
C ILE A 656 -3.68 9.50 9.00
N GLU A 657 -2.80 10.49 8.77
CA GLU A 657 -2.22 11.31 9.83
C GLU A 657 -3.30 12.09 10.59
N LEU A 658 -4.21 12.77 9.86
CA LEU A 658 -5.31 13.53 10.45
C LEU A 658 -6.20 12.65 11.34
N LEU A 659 -6.63 11.49 10.82
CA LEU A 659 -7.47 10.56 11.57
C LEU A 659 -6.74 9.92 12.75
N THR A 660 -5.46 9.55 12.57
CA THR A 660 -4.62 9.00 13.65
C THR A 660 -4.52 10.00 14.80
N LEU A 661 -4.24 11.26 14.49
CA LEU A 661 -4.16 12.33 15.47
C LEU A 661 -5.48 12.57 16.19
N ALA A 662 -6.60 12.58 15.46
CA ALA A 662 -7.92 12.71 16.06
C ALA A 662 -8.18 11.60 17.08
N GLU A 663 -7.93 10.34 16.72
CA GLU A 663 -8.15 9.20 17.62
C GLU A 663 -7.20 9.22 18.84
N LEU A 664 -5.93 9.59 18.65
CA LEU A 664 -4.98 9.74 19.76
C LEU A 664 -5.38 10.88 20.71
N ILE A 665 -5.91 12.00 20.18
CA ILE A 665 -6.44 13.09 21.00
C ILE A 665 -7.59 12.59 21.88
N PHE A 666 -8.46 11.71 21.36
CA PHE A 666 -9.61 11.20 22.08
C PHE A 666 -9.25 10.16 23.15
N TYR A 667 -8.37 9.22 22.82
CA TYR A 667 -8.11 8.03 23.64
C TYR A 667 -6.82 8.07 24.46
N ASP A 668 -5.82 8.89 24.10
CA ASP A 668 -4.50 8.94 24.76
C ASP A 668 -4.31 10.23 25.60
N GLN A 669 -5.40 10.70 26.24
CA GLN A 669 -5.50 12.00 26.95
C GLN A 669 -4.48 12.22 28.08
N HIS A 670 -3.84 11.16 28.56
CA HIS A 670 -2.86 11.20 29.64
C HIS A 670 -1.41 11.02 29.14
N SER A 671 -1.19 10.90 27.83
CA SER A 671 0.15 10.76 27.28
C SER A 671 0.99 12.02 27.53
N ARG A 672 2.29 11.80 27.75
CA ARG A 672 3.28 12.87 27.91
C ARG A 672 3.43 13.73 26.66
N ILE A 673 3.10 13.18 25.49
CA ILE A 673 3.21 13.85 24.19
C ILE A 673 1.84 14.28 23.65
N TRP A 674 0.78 14.27 24.47
CA TRP A 674 -0.57 14.63 24.02
C TRP A 674 -0.67 16.04 23.43
N ASN A 675 0.05 17.01 24.01
CA ASN A 675 0.10 18.37 23.45
C ASN A 675 0.73 18.38 22.06
N GLU A 676 1.70 17.51 21.77
CA GLU A 676 2.28 17.39 20.43
C GLU A 676 1.27 16.83 19.43
N TYR A 677 0.39 15.91 19.85
CA TYR A 677 -0.73 15.45 19.02
C TYR A 677 -1.65 16.63 18.68
N ARG A 678 -2.06 17.41 19.69
CA ARG A 678 -2.91 18.59 19.53
C ARG A 678 -2.34 19.59 18.53
N GLU A 679 -1.09 20.02 18.72
CA GLU A 679 -0.47 21.01 17.83
C GLU A 679 -0.35 20.47 16.39
N SER A 680 0.00 19.20 16.22
CA SER A 680 0.09 18.57 14.90
C SER A 680 -1.27 18.50 14.19
N PHE A 681 -2.32 18.19 14.95
CA PHE A 681 -3.69 18.15 14.44
C PHE A 681 -4.14 19.53 13.95
N LEU A 682 -3.91 20.58 14.75
CA LEU A 682 -4.28 21.96 14.39
C LEU A 682 -3.60 22.40 13.07
N VAL A 683 -2.32 22.07 12.88
CA VAL A 683 -1.58 22.38 11.65
C VAL A 683 -2.17 21.69 10.41
N LEU A 684 -2.70 20.47 10.54
CA LEU A 684 -3.32 19.75 9.43
C LEU A 684 -4.72 20.25 9.10
N VAL A 685 -5.46 20.71 10.11
CA VAL A 685 -6.80 21.28 9.91
C VAL A 685 -6.75 22.53 9.02
N ASP A 686 -5.70 23.33 9.14
CA ASP A 686 -5.47 24.50 8.27
C ASP A 686 -5.17 24.13 6.79
N LYS A 687 -5.07 22.83 6.47
CA LYS A 687 -4.69 22.31 5.15
C LYS A 687 -5.69 21.26 4.61
N PHE A 688 -6.97 21.33 4.96
CA PHE A 688 -7.98 20.37 4.49
C PHE A 688 -8.10 20.25 2.98
N ASP A 689 -7.84 21.32 2.23
CA ASP A 689 -7.96 21.30 0.77
C ASP A 689 -6.93 20.37 0.10
N ASP A 690 -5.87 20.01 0.82
CA ASP A 690 -4.88 19.03 0.35
C ASP A 690 -5.34 17.57 0.52
N ILE A 691 -6.44 17.31 1.25
CA ILE A 691 -6.85 15.96 1.67
C ILE A 691 -8.09 15.53 0.88
N LYS A 692 -7.88 14.77 -0.20
CA LYS A 692 -8.94 14.40 -1.16
C LYS A 692 -10.03 13.49 -0.57
N ALA A 693 -9.66 12.59 0.33
CA ALA A 693 -10.60 11.62 0.91
C ALA A 693 -11.52 12.22 1.98
N LEU A 694 -11.32 13.48 2.35
CA LEU A 694 -12.02 14.13 3.45
C LEU A 694 -13.39 14.66 2.99
N SER A 695 -14.45 14.08 3.53
CA SER A 695 -15.83 14.48 3.24
C SER A 695 -16.23 15.80 3.89
N THR A 696 -17.30 16.42 3.38
CA THR A 696 -17.81 17.71 3.87
C THR A 696 -18.18 17.67 5.36
N ILE A 697 -18.81 16.58 5.82
CA ILE A 697 -19.19 16.42 7.24
C ILE A 697 -17.96 16.25 8.14
N GLU A 698 -16.94 15.51 7.71
CA GLU A 698 -15.69 15.35 8.45
C GLU A 698 -14.95 16.70 8.56
N LYS A 699 -14.88 17.48 7.47
CA LYS A 699 -14.30 18.84 7.48
C LYS A 699 -14.96 19.71 8.55
N SER A 700 -16.30 19.74 8.59
CA SER A 700 -17.05 20.50 9.61
C SER A 700 -16.78 20.00 11.03
N ILE A 701 -16.77 18.69 11.26
CA ILE A 701 -16.52 18.11 12.59
C ILE A 701 -15.10 18.42 13.07
N PHE A 702 -14.09 18.23 12.23
CA PHE A 702 -12.71 18.53 12.59
C PHE A 702 -12.47 20.05 12.77
N THR A 703 -13.21 20.90 12.06
CA THR A 703 -13.21 22.36 12.30
C THR A 703 -13.82 22.72 13.65
N ILE A 704 -14.91 22.06 14.05
CA ILE A 704 -15.48 22.24 15.40
C ILE A 704 -14.49 21.79 16.46
N LEU A 705 -13.85 20.64 16.24
CA LEU A 705 -12.84 20.09 17.16
C LEU A 705 -11.61 21.01 17.27
N SER A 706 -11.11 21.56 16.17
CA SER A 706 -9.95 22.46 16.19
C SER A 706 -10.22 23.72 17.00
N LYS A 707 -11.42 24.30 16.91
CA LYS A 707 -11.83 25.45 17.75
C LYS A 707 -11.80 25.11 19.25
N ILE A 708 -12.27 23.93 19.62
CA ILE A 708 -12.25 23.45 21.02
C ILE A 708 -10.81 23.24 21.50
N LEU A 709 -9.97 22.70 20.63
CA LEU A 709 -8.58 22.46 20.96
C LEU A 709 -7.80 23.78 21.06
N ALA A 710 -8.07 24.78 20.22
CA ALA A 710 -7.28 26.01 20.15
C ALA A 710 -7.59 27.03 21.26
N ASP A 711 -8.86 27.28 21.60
CA ASP A 711 -9.25 28.41 22.46
C ASP A 711 -10.06 27.96 23.70
N ASP A 712 -9.63 28.40 24.88
CA ASP A 712 -10.26 28.10 26.18
C ASP A 712 -11.57 28.88 26.38
N THR A 713 -11.76 29.97 25.66
CA THR A 713 -12.88 30.93 25.84
C THR A 713 -13.83 31.03 24.64
N ALA A 714 -13.52 30.39 23.52
CA ALA A 714 -14.32 30.48 22.30
C ALA A 714 -15.76 29.98 22.49
N THR A 715 -16.72 30.74 21.98
CA THR A 715 -18.08 30.24 21.79
C THR A 715 -18.07 29.28 20.60
N ILE A 716 -18.41 28.01 20.83
CA ILE A 716 -18.44 27.00 19.78
C ILE A 716 -19.74 27.16 18.99
N GLU A 717 -19.64 27.75 17.80
CA GLU A 717 -20.71 27.70 16.81
C GLU A 717 -20.71 26.34 16.11
N ILE A 718 -21.84 25.64 16.18
CA ILE A 718 -22.05 24.35 15.54
C ILE A 718 -22.42 24.60 14.08
N ASN A 719 -21.46 24.44 13.17
CA ASN A 719 -21.67 24.57 11.74
C ASN A 719 -21.60 23.19 11.06
N ILE A 720 -22.69 22.44 11.17
CA ILE A 720 -22.88 21.15 10.47
C ILE A 720 -23.48 21.46 9.08
N PRO A 721 -22.99 20.82 8.01
CA PRO A 721 -23.48 21.07 6.66
C PRO A 721 -24.96 20.68 6.52
N GLU A 722 -25.61 21.16 5.47
CA GLU A 722 -26.99 20.76 5.17
C GLU A 722 -27.08 19.25 4.92
N LYS A 723 -28.18 18.64 5.38
CA LYS A 723 -28.43 17.21 5.22
C LYS A 723 -28.54 16.84 3.72
N PRO A 724 -27.83 15.81 3.23
CA PRO A 724 -27.99 15.34 1.87
C PRO A 724 -29.43 14.88 1.60
N THR A 725 -29.94 15.15 0.40
CA THR A 725 -31.32 14.78 -0.01
C THR A 725 -31.38 13.52 -0.86
N ASP A 726 -30.32 13.23 -1.61
CA ASP A 726 -30.21 12.02 -2.41
C ASP A 726 -29.72 10.84 -1.59
N SER A 727 -30.66 9.96 -1.24
CA SER A 727 -30.41 8.74 -0.46
C SER A 727 -29.55 7.68 -1.17
N LEU A 728 -29.33 7.82 -2.48
CA LEU A 728 -28.50 6.90 -3.26
C LEU A 728 -27.03 7.37 -3.35
N SER A 729 -26.72 8.61 -2.96
CA SER A 729 -25.34 9.12 -2.86
C SER A 729 -24.64 8.57 -1.62
N ALA A 730 -23.33 8.29 -1.73
CA ALA A 730 -22.51 7.90 -0.58
C ALA A 730 -22.48 8.97 0.53
N GLU A 731 -22.68 10.25 0.19
CA GLU A 731 -22.73 11.35 1.16
C GLU A 731 -23.85 11.18 2.18
N PHE A 732 -24.96 10.54 1.80
CA PHE A 732 -26.15 10.42 2.65
C PHE A 732 -25.88 9.61 3.91
N ASN A 733 -25.45 8.36 3.79
CA ASN A 733 -25.12 7.54 4.96
C ASN A 733 -23.89 8.08 5.69
N ASN A 734 -22.89 8.56 4.93
CA ASN A 734 -21.69 9.13 5.53
C ASN A 734 -22.03 10.30 6.46
N TYR A 735 -22.95 11.18 6.07
CA TYR A 735 -23.43 12.28 6.91
C TYR A 735 -24.00 11.78 8.25
N TYR A 736 -24.95 10.85 8.20
CA TYR A 736 -25.64 10.39 9.41
C TYR A 736 -24.74 9.55 10.32
N PHE A 737 -23.95 8.64 9.77
CA PHE A 737 -23.04 7.81 10.57
C PHE A 737 -21.88 8.60 11.15
N THR A 738 -21.31 9.56 10.42
CA THR A 738 -20.24 10.41 10.96
C THR A 738 -20.77 11.30 12.08
N LEU A 739 -22.01 11.82 11.96
CA LEU A 739 -22.64 12.59 13.03
C LEU A 739 -22.88 11.73 14.29
N GLN A 740 -23.35 10.50 14.12
CA GLN A 740 -23.54 9.55 15.23
C GLN A 740 -22.20 9.12 15.85
N ASP A 741 -21.17 8.87 15.04
CA ASP A 741 -19.82 8.55 15.52
C ASP A 741 -19.25 9.70 16.36
N PHE A 742 -19.43 10.94 15.90
CA PHE A 742 -19.00 12.13 16.63
C PHE A 742 -19.70 12.28 17.99
N GLU A 743 -21.01 11.98 18.09
CA GLU A 743 -21.72 11.93 19.38
C GLU A 743 -21.08 10.92 20.35
N ARG A 744 -20.67 9.76 19.83
CA ARG A 744 -20.02 8.70 20.62
C ARG A 744 -18.58 9.04 20.97
N VAL A 745 -17.85 9.75 20.11
CA VAL A 745 -16.55 10.36 20.41
C VAL A 745 -16.68 11.30 21.61
N LEU A 746 -17.63 12.24 21.56
CA LEU A 746 -17.86 13.19 22.65
C LEU A 746 -18.25 12.48 23.96
N THR A 747 -19.08 11.44 23.87
CA THR A 747 -19.38 10.56 25.02
C THR A 747 -18.13 9.90 25.59
N THR A 748 -17.23 9.42 24.73
CA THR A 748 -15.97 8.76 25.13
C THR A 748 -15.05 9.76 25.83
N ILE A 749 -14.87 10.96 25.26
CA ILE A 749 -14.09 12.03 25.86
C ILE A 749 -14.59 12.34 27.28
N LEU A 750 -15.91 12.52 27.45
CA LEU A 750 -16.51 12.83 28.76
C LEU A 750 -16.35 11.69 29.77
N LYS A 751 -16.33 10.43 29.32
CA LYS A 751 -16.10 9.26 30.17
C LYS A 751 -14.64 9.10 30.60
N GLN A 752 -13.70 9.41 29.72
CA GLN A 752 -12.27 9.22 29.95
C GLN A 752 -11.58 10.42 30.61
N CYS A 753 -12.16 11.62 30.50
CA CYS A 753 -11.55 12.81 31.05
C CYS A 753 -11.40 12.74 32.58
N SER A 754 -10.23 13.14 33.08
CA SER A 754 -9.94 13.34 34.49
C SER A 754 -9.50 14.78 34.73
N PRO A 755 -9.53 15.33 35.97
CA PRO A 755 -9.11 16.71 36.24
C PRO A 755 -7.68 17.06 35.79
N THR A 756 -6.83 16.05 35.53
CA THR A 756 -5.45 16.24 35.03
C THR A 756 -5.35 16.20 33.50
N SER A 757 -6.39 15.78 32.79
CA SER A 757 -6.46 15.81 31.32
C SER A 757 -6.94 17.16 30.78
N PHE A 758 -6.61 17.46 29.52
CA PHE A 758 -7.05 18.68 28.83
C PHE A 758 -8.59 18.86 28.87
N PHE A 759 -9.34 17.81 28.53
CA PHE A 759 -10.81 17.85 28.50
C PHE A 759 -11.46 17.82 29.89
N GLY A 760 -10.70 17.49 30.95
CA GLY A 760 -11.21 17.48 32.31
C GLY A 760 -11.14 18.84 33.02
N ASN A 761 -10.47 19.84 32.43
CA ASN A 761 -10.57 21.23 32.88
C ASN A 761 -12.05 21.65 32.90
N LYS A 762 -12.49 22.32 33.96
CA LYS A 762 -13.88 22.74 34.17
C LYS A 762 -14.48 23.46 32.95
N GLU A 763 -13.74 24.37 32.32
CA GLU A 763 -14.22 25.15 31.17
C GLU A 763 -14.38 24.28 29.92
N LYS A 764 -13.34 23.51 29.58
CA LYS A 764 -13.37 22.55 28.46
C LYS A 764 -14.44 21.48 28.63
N ARG A 765 -14.57 20.94 29.84
CA ARG A 765 -15.60 19.95 30.15
C ARG A 765 -17.01 20.50 29.94
N LEU A 766 -17.25 21.76 30.31
CA LEU A 766 -18.53 22.43 30.09
C LEU A 766 -18.79 22.64 28.59
N GLN A 767 -17.78 23.07 27.83
CA GLN A 767 -17.84 23.22 26.38
C GLN A 767 -18.17 21.89 25.68
N ILE A 768 -17.44 20.82 25.97
CA ILE A 768 -17.69 19.47 25.44
C ILE A 768 -19.08 18.98 25.84
N SER A 769 -19.52 19.21 27.09
CA SER A 769 -20.84 18.78 27.56
C SER A 769 -21.98 19.51 26.82
N LYS A 770 -21.80 20.81 26.54
CA LYS A 770 -22.75 21.58 25.73
C LYS A 770 -22.79 21.06 24.29
N LEU A 771 -21.64 20.93 23.65
CA LEU A 771 -21.54 20.39 22.30
C LEU A 771 -22.16 18.99 22.21
N HIS A 772 -21.86 18.11 23.17
CA HIS A 772 -22.44 16.77 23.24
C HIS A 772 -23.96 16.82 23.29
N LYS A 773 -24.54 17.70 24.11
CA LYS A 773 -26.00 17.87 24.18
C LYS A 773 -26.60 18.32 22.85
N ASP A 774 -25.94 19.27 22.17
CA ASP A 774 -26.43 19.83 20.92
C ASP A 774 -26.33 18.81 19.76
N ILE A 775 -25.19 18.10 19.63
CA ILE A 775 -25.02 17.02 18.64
C ILE A 775 -25.96 15.84 18.93
N LYS A 776 -26.13 15.48 20.20
CA LYS A 776 -27.08 14.43 20.59
C LYS A 776 -28.52 14.80 20.25
N LYS A 777 -28.89 16.08 20.39
CA LYS A 777 -30.20 16.58 19.96
C LYS A 777 -30.37 16.43 18.44
N LEU A 778 -29.37 16.81 17.64
CA LEU A 778 -29.40 16.61 16.19
C LEU A 778 -29.57 15.13 15.82
N CYS A 779 -28.89 14.22 16.51
CA CYS A 779 -29.06 12.77 16.31
C CYS A 779 -30.46 12.27 16.68
N GLN A 780 -31.09 12.86 17.71
CA GLN A 780 -32.44 12.48 18.15
C GLN A 780 -33.54 13.02 17.21
N GLU A 781 -33.28 14.11 16.50
CA GLU A 781 -34.20 14.74 15.53
C GLU A 781 -34.18 14.07 14.14
N ILE A 782 -33.38 13.02 13.95
CA ILE A 782 -33.36 12.24 12.70
C ILE A 782 -34.71 11.52 12.52
N ASP A 783 -35.50 12.00 11.56
CA ASP A 783 -36.77 11.41 11.17
C ASP A 783 -36.55 10.20 10.23
N ARG A 784 -36.44 9.02 10.83
CA ARG A 784 -36.18 7.75 10.13
C ARG A 784 -37.30 7.35 9.17
N ASP A 785 -38.55 7.65 9.51
CA ASP A 785 -39.70 7.29 8.68
C ASP A 785 -39.73 8.15 7.41
N SER A 786 -39.48 9.46 7.56
CA SER A 786 -39.32 10.38 6.43
C SER A 786 -38.17 9.98 5.51
N ILE A 787 -37.00 9.63 6.09
CA ILE A 787 -35.85 9.14 5.32
C ILE A 787 -36.25 7.91 4.49
N LEU A 788 -36.92 6.92 5.09
CA LEU A 788 -37.31 5.70 4.40
C LEU A 788 -38.31 5.97 3.25
N VAL A 789 -39.29 6.86 3.46
CA VAL A 789 -40.28 7.23 2.44
C VAL A 789 -39.61 7.97 1.28
N ASN A 790 -38.81 9.00 1.57
CA ASN A 790 -38.10 9.78 0.55
C ASN A 790 -37.14 8.90 -0.24
N SER A 791 -36.49 7.93 0.41
CA SER A 791 -35.55 7.03 -0.27
C SER A 791 -36.24 6.14 -1.31
N LYS A 792 -37.43 5.62 -1.01
CA LYS A 792 -38.23 4.87 -2.00
C LYS A 792 -38.64 5.75 -3.18
N GLN A 793 -38.95 7.02 -2.94
CA GLN A 793 -39.27 7.98 -4.01
C GLN A 793 -38.03 8.26 -4.87
N ASN A 794 -36.88 8.54 -4.26
CA ASN A 794 -35.61 8.75 -4.94
C ASN A 794 -35.23 7.55 -5.84
N ILE A 795 -35.38 6.32 -5.35
CA ILE A 795 -35.12 5.10 -6.13
C ILE A 795 -36.03 5.04 -7.37
N ASN A 796 -37.32 5.34 -7.22
CA ASN A 796 -38.27 5.32 -8.35
C ASN A 796 -37.95 6.42 -9.38
N ILE A 797 -37.59 7.62 -8.92
CA ILE A 797 -37.17 8.73 -9.80
C ILE A 797 -35.89 8.36 -10.55
N ALA A 798 -34.87 7.88 -9.84
CA ALA A 798 -33.61 7.46 -10.44
C ALA A 798 -33.82 6.35 -11.47
N LYS A 799 -34.72 5.39 -11.18
CA LYS A 799 -35.11 4.35 -12.13
C LYS A 799 -35.71 4.93 -13.40
N ALA A 800 -36.68 5.84 -13.28
CA ALA A 800 -37.30 6.48 -14.43
C ALA A 800 -36.26 7.26 -15.26
N ASN A 801 -35.36 7.99 -14.60
CA ASN A 801 -34.28 8.74 -15.25
C ASN A 801 -33.31 7.81 -16.01
N SER A 802 -32.91 6.68 -15.41
CA SER A 802 -32.09 5.67 -16.11
C SER A 802 -32.80 5.13 -17.35
N GLN A 803 -34.08 4.77 -17.21
CA GLN A 803 -34.86 4.24 -18.33
C GLN A 803 -34.97 5.26 -19.47
N ASP A 804 -35.22 6.53 -19.15
CA ASP A 804 -35.23 7.61 -20.12
C ASP A 804 -33.86 7.79 -20.78
N TRP A 805 -32.78 7.80 -20.00
CA TRP A 805 -31.41 7.94 -20.51
C TRP A 805 -31.05 6.83 -21.51
N PHE A 806 -31.28 5.56 -21.17
CA PHE A 806 -30.96 4.45 -22.08
C PHE A 806 -31.84 4.40 -23.34
N VAL A 807 -32.99 5.08 -23.37
CA VAL A 807 -33.93 5.07 -24.51
C VAL A 807 -33.77 6.32 -25.38
N ASN A 808 -33.68 7.49 -24.76
CA ASN A 808 -33.81 8.78 -25.42
C ASN A 808 -32.50 9.58 -25.50
N ASP A 809 -31.56 9.37 -24.57
CA ASP A 809 -30.28 10.09 -24.56
C ASP A 809 -29.38 9.69 -25.74
N GLU A 810 -28.61 10.65 -26.26
CA GLU A 810 -27.76 10.41 -27.42
C GLU A 810 -26.60 9.44 -27.14
N PHE A 811 -26.07 9.44 -25.91
CA PHE A 811 -25.02 8.53 -25.46
C PHE A 811 -25.62 7.25 -24.89
N GLY A 812 -26.63 7.38 -24.00
CA GLY A 812 -27.25 6.26 -23.30
C GLY A 812 -27.73 5.15 -24.25
N LYS A 813 -28.40 5.52 -25.35
CA LYS A 813 -28.89 4.55 -26.35
C LYS A 813 -27.79 3.74 -27.05
N GLN A 814 -26.57 4.26 -27.12
CA GLN A 814 -25.46 3.59 -27.82
C GLN A 814 -24.93 2.39 -27.03
N PHE A 815 -25.10 2.35 -25.70
CA PHE A 815 -24.73 1.21 -24.88
C PHE A 815 -25.68 0.01 -25.04
N LYS A 816 -26.87 0.21 -25.64
CA LYS A 816 -27.85 -0.85 -25.97
C LYS A 816 -28.18 -1.78 -24.80
N VAL A 817 -28.33 -1.21 -23.60
CA VAL A 817 -28.70 -1.97 -22.40
C VAL A 817 -30.19 -2.34 -22.46
N PRO A 818 -30.56 -3.64 -22.31
CA PRO A 818 -31.96 -4.05 -22.28
C PRO A 818 -32.72 -3.50 -21.06
N ILE A 819 -33.98 -3.11 -21.25
CA ILE A 819 -34.85 -2.61 -20.18
C ILE A 819 -34.99 -3.60 -19.00
N ASP A 820 -34.95 -4.90 -19.30
CA ASP A 820 -35.02 -5.96 -18.29
C ASP A 820 -33.80 -5.92 -17.36
N VAL A 821 -32.61 -5.65 -17.89
CA VAL A 821 -31.38 -5.52 -17.12
C VAL A 821 -31.45 -4.29 -16.21
N ILE A 822 -31.94 -3.16 -16.72
CA ILE A 822 -32.19 -1.94 -15.93
C ILE A 822 -33.12 -2.27 -14.75
N ASN A 823 -34.23 -2.97 -15.02
CA ASN A 823 -35.20 -3.37 -14.00
C ASN A 823 -34.59 -4.29 -12.93
N VAL A 824 -33.75 -5.26 -13.32
CA VAL A 824 -33.06 -6.15 -12.38
C VAL A 824 -32.05 -5.37 -11.53
N CYS A 825 -31.27 -4.47 -12.14
CA CYS A 825 -30.32 -3.63 -11.40
C CYS A 825 -31.05 -2.78 -10.34
N TYR A 826 -32.14 -2.11 -10.71
CA TYR A 826 -32.90 -1.30 -9.75
C TYR A 826 -33.58 -2.11 -8.65
N LYS A 827 -33.96 -3.36 -8.92
CA LYS A 827 -34.46 -4.26 -7.86
C LYS A 827 -33.37 -4.55 -6.83
N ASN A 828 -32.12 -4.76 -7.25
CA ASN A 828 -31.00 -4.98 -6.35
C ASN A 828 -30.62 -3.69 -5.60
N ILE A 829 -30.56 -2.56 -6.32
CA ILE A 829 -30.33 -1.22 -5.73
C ILE A 829 -31.36 -0.93 -4.64
N GLU A 830 -32.65 -1.22 -4.88
CA GLU A 830 -33.71 -1.00 -3.89
C GLU A 830 -33.48 -1.82 -2.61
N VAL A 831 -33.16 -3.12 -2.76
CA VAL A 831 -32.89 -4.00 -1.61
C VAL A 831 -31.70 -3.48 -0.79
N ASP A 832 -30.61 -3.15 -1.46
CA ASP A 832 -29.36 -2.74 -0.81
C ASP A 832 -29.48 -1.35 -0.17
N ALA A 833 -30.00 -0.37 -0.88
CA ALA A 833 -30.18 0.99 -0.36
C ALA A 833 -31.12 0.98 0.85
N LEU A 834 -32.28 0.32 0.75
CA LEU A 834 -33.23 0.26 1.87
C LEU A 834 -32.69 -0.51 3.06
N LYS A 835 -31.78 -1.48 2.86
CA LYS A 835 -31.06 -2.14 3.95
C LYS A 835 -30.09 -1.16 4.63
N ALA A 836 -29.28 -0.45 3.85
CA ALA A 836 -28.32 0.53 4.36
C ALA A 836 -29.01 1.68 5.12
N ILE A 837 -30.15 2.17 4.62
CA ILE A 837 -30.92 3.23 5.25
C ILE A 837 -31.50 2.81 6.60
N LYS A 838 -31.92 1.55 6.74
CA LYS A 838 -32.44 1.01 8.01
C LYS A 838 -31.40 0.95 9.13
N GLU A 839 -30.12 1.09 8.81
CA GLU A 839 -29.04 1.09 9.80
C GLU A 839 -28.89 2.45 10.52
N ILE A 840 -29.44 3.54 9.96
CA ILE A 840 -29.49 4.91 10.55
C ILE A 840 -30.52 4.98 11.69
#